data_AF-A0A9D1AJS4-F1
#
_entry.id   AF-A0A9D1AJS4-F1
#
_cell.length_a   1.000
_cell.length_b   1.000
_cell.length_c   1.000
_cell.angle_alpha   90.00
_cell.angle_beta   90.00
_cell.angle_gamma   90.00
#
_symmetry.space_group_name_H-M   'P 1'
#
loop_
_entity.id
_entity.type
_entity.pdbx_description
1 polymer ?
#
loop_
_entity_poly.entity_id
_entity_poly.type
_entity_poly.pdbx_seq_one_letter_code
_entity_poly.pdbx_strand_id
1 'polypeptide(L)'
;MKFKKLLAGVLSAAMVATMIPSSLAGMFVSAADTDLSSHLLFQYTDTLEDQSGKDNDGVAKGNGVQTGIEKDGRSSVYLSSTSHGGGSIQLPDDLTADLSSKTGFTFTTWINAATDADWARILDFGTDASGADPDTVKDYFFIAQNGRIVAGQGTSEFYLSDTGISPAENEWHHMAFTFMPEVNAAGEDGQNVGVIIYVDGEVAFDASVNQTNSGTRNALIDWCNNVLPKLTDNYIGYSRFSADPELNAYLSDMRFYDMGLTGNEVVQVMADGMTTDQVLNMAKESLTLAQTATSTDITLPATALAGLVNVTWASSDPDIMGNDGTVGDVSENTNVTMTATLTYGDQSVTKEFNITVYSPDTVPYVLNIDGDDVVMDVSDTLFGLFYEDINNAADGGIYAELVQNRSFEFFTFGGYTSNYTDGASSRTHVPLQYWNYENGSMTAKSEGGLDETNPALALTAAEDDTFAGINTSVNHYYATVADGTRVTNQGYTSSNSSAMNMEPGATYNFSIYAKGNGSSILVYVEDDNGNKLTDTQTINVGSDEWTKCEAVLSSNTEKDTLGTLVMEFTGNTDIDMVSLMPVQTWGYSDQEGSESAHSNYEANSNYRLREDLMQALLKTNPSFLRFPGGCISEGSYTWDNVYDWKKSVGTAEQREENYNVWGYAMTMGLGYLEYFQMAEDLGAEPLPVMACGVLCQARSDGANAAGGALMDYYIQNFKDLIEFANGDESTEYGKLRAQLGHPEPFNLKYLGVGNEN
;
A
#
# COMPACT_ATOMS: atom_id res chain seq x y z
N MET A 1 39.53 2.51 4.64
CA MET A 1 38.10 2.18 4.79
C MET A 1 37.23 3.34 5.32
N LYS A 2 37.76 4.58 5.46
CA LYS A 2 37.01 5.78 5.87
C LYS A 2 36.72 6.79 4.74
N PHE A 3 36.94 6.41 3.48
CA PHE A 3 36.78 7.29 2.29
C PHE A 3 35.67 6.83 1.33
N LYS A 4 34.84 5.84 1.73
CA LYS A 4 33.73 5.29 0.93
C LYS A 4 32.33 5.70 1.41
N LYS A 5 32.19 6.41 2.53
CA LYS A 5 30.88 6.91 3.02
C LYS A 5 30.52 8.33 2.56
N LEU A 6 31.51 9.12 2.11
CA LEU A 6 31.26 10.49 1.62
C LEU A 6 30.76 10.54 0.17
N LEU A 7 30.97 9.47 -0.62
CA LEU A 7 30.58 9.44 -2.04
C LEU A 7 29.14 8.93 -2.27
N ALA A 8 28.53 8.29 -1.26
CA ALA A 8 27.15 7.81 -1.37
C ALA A 8 26.12 8.94 -1.22
N GLY A 9 26.39 9.96 -0.39
CA GLY A 9 25.49 11.11 -0.21
C GLY A 9 25.50 12.13 -1.35
N VAL A 10 26.56 12.16 -2.16
CA VAL A 10 26.67 13.10 -3.29
C VAL A 10 26.13 12.49 -4.60
N LEU A 11 26.12 11.17 -4.73
CA LEU A 11 25.53 10.49 -5.90
C LEU A 11 24.02 10.25 -5.78
N SER A 12 23.46 10.18 -4.55
CA SER A 12 22.00 10.15 -4.35
C SER A 12 21.32 11.47 -4.70
N ALA A 13 22.01 12.60 -4.55
CA ALA A 13 21.49 13.92 -4.93
C ALA A 13 21.34 14.12 -6.45
N ALA A 14 22.06 13.37 -7.28
CA ALA A 14 21.99 13.49 -8.74
C ALA A 14 20.91 12.58 -9.38
N MET A 15 20.52 11.49 -8.73
CA MET A 15 19.51 10.56 -9.28
C MET A 15 18.07 10.85 -8.80
N VAL A 16 17.88 11.40 -7.59
CA VAL A 16 16.54 11.72 -7.07
C VAL A 16 15.91 12.94 -7.77
N ALA A 17 16.70 13.81 -8.40
CA ALA A 17 16.19 14.96 -9.15
C ALA A 17 15.43 14.60 -10.46
N THR A 18 15.39 13.33 -10.86
CA THR A 18 14.73 12.90 -12.12
C THR A 18 13.45 12.07 -11.93
N MET A 19 12.99 11.86 -10.70
CA MET A 19 11.74 11.13 -10.43
C MET A 19 10.83 11.83 -9.42
N ILE A 20 10.76 13.17 -9.47
CA ILE A 20 9.60 13.88 -8.93
C ILE A 20 8.57 13.92 -10.07
N PRO A 21 7.36 13.36 -9.90
CA PRO A 21 6.26 13.62 -10.82
C PRO A 21 6.14 15.13 -11.02
N SER A 22 6.16 15.58 -12.27
CA SER A 22 6.08 16.98 -12.69
C SER A 22 4.79 17.71 -12.26
N SER A 23 4.01 17.15 -11.34
CA SER A 23 2.81 17.72 -10.73
C SER A 23 3.07 18.48 -9.41
N LEU A 24 4.29 18.51 -8.86
CA LEU A 24 4.59 19.25 -7.61
C LEU A 24 5.44 20.52 -7.81
N ALA A 25 6.07 20.72 -8.97
CA ALA A 25 6.80 21.95 -9.29
C ALA A 25 5.89 23.13 -9.67
N GLY A 26 4.57 22.94 -9.63
CA GLY A 26 3.56 23.84 -10.16
C GLY A 26 2.44 24.17 -9.18
N MET A 27 2.72 24.38 -7.90
CA MET A 27 1.82 25.10 -6.99
C MET A 27 2.64 25.95 -6.01
N PHE A 28 3.27 27.02 -6.53
CA PHE A 28 3.64 28.14 -5.67
C PHE A 28 2.38 28.93 -5.34
N VAL A 29 1.60 28.41 -4.39
CA VAL A 29 0.70 29.26 -3.63
C VAL A 29 1.60 30.02 -2.68
N SER A 30 1.63 31.35 -2.78
CA SER A 30 2.25 32.18 -1.76
C SER A 30 1.72 31.72 -0.41
N ALA A 31 2.59 31.32 0.51
CA ALA A 31 2.20 31.16 1.90
C ALA A 31 1.46 32.45 2.28
N ALA A 32 0.16 32.32 2.55
CA ALA A 32 -0.58 33.42 3.16
C ALA A 32 0.16 33.78 4.45
N ASP A 33 0.17 35.07 4.81
CA ASP A 33 0.74 35.58 6.07
C ASP A 33 0.06 34.88 7.28
N THR A 34 0.47 33.66 7.63
CA THR A 34 0.08 33.00 8.87
C THR A 34 0.79 33.75 9.99
N ASP A 35 0.03 34.34 10.92
CA ASP A 35 0.61 34.98 12.10
C ASP A 35 1.10 33.92 13.09
N LEU A 36 2.31 33.41 12.86
CA LEU A 36 2.95 32.39 13.70
C LEU A 36 3.05 32.82 15.17
N SER A 37 3.15 34.12 15.44
CA SER A 37 3.29 34.63 16.81
C SER A 37 2.03 34.39 17.65
N SER A 38 0.84 34.43 17.03
CA SER A 38 -0.43 34.17 17.71
C SER A 38 -0.59 32.70 18.16
N HIS A 39 0.09 31.79 17.46
CA HIS A 39 0.06 30.34 17.70
C HIS A 39 1.14 29.85 18.68
N LEU A 40 2.05 30.73 19.12
CA LEU A 40 3.14 30.38 20.01
C LEU A 40 2.61 30.14 21.43
N LEU A 41 2.77 28.93 21.97
CA LEU A 41 2.42 28.56 23.35
C LEU A 41 3.50 28.96 24.34
N PHE A 42 4.77 28.77 23.98
CA PHE A 42 5.89 29.37 24.70
C PHE A 42 7.08 29.62 23.76
N GLN A 43 7.96 30.54 24.15
CA GLN A 43 9.29 30.67 23.58
C GLN A 43 10.34 30.90 24.66
N TYR A 44 11.29 29.97 24.75
CA TYR A 44 12.47 30.08 25.62
C TYR A 44 13.71 30.26 24.76
N THR A 45 14.39 31.39 24.92
CA THR A 45 15.60 31.69 24.15
C THR A 45 16.83 31.08 24.85
N ASP A 46 17.41 31.81 25.80
CA ASP A 46 18.50 31.36 26.67
C ASP A 46 18.14 31.40 28.16
N THR A 47 16.93 31.88 28.49
CA THR A 47 16.29 31.80 29.80
C THR A 47 15.09 30.87 29.75
N LEU A 48 14.48 30.60 30.92
CA LEU A 48 13.23 29.83 31.03
C LEU A 48 12.00 30.74 31.16
N GLU A 49 12.16 32.04 30.95
CA GLU A 49 11.05 33.00 30.94
C GLU A 49 10.38 32.96 29.56
N ASP A 50 9.05 32.85 29.55
CA ASP A 50 8.27 32.78 28.32
C ASP A 50 8.21 34.13 27.60
N GLN A 51 8.64 34.15 26.34
CA GLN A 51 8.62 35.33 25.49
C GLN A 51 7.42 35.39 24.54
N SER A 52 6.52 34.40 24.58
CA SER A 52 5.30 34.38 23.77
C SER A 52 4.23 35.38 24.24
N GLY A 53 4.31 35.81 25.50
CA GLY A 53 3.30 36.64 26.14
C GLY A 53 2.12 35.85 26.73
N LYS A 54 2.24 34.52 26.86
CA LYS A 54 1.24 33.64 27.50
C LYS A 54 1.59 33.26 28.94
N ASP A 55 2.69 33.80 29.49
CA ASP A 55 3.18 33.57 30.86
C ASP A 55 3.42 32.09 31.18
N ASN A 56 3.77 31.29 30.16
CA ASN A 56 4.04 29.86 30.29
C ASN A 56 5.51 29.62 30.69
N ASP A 57 5.95 30.19 31.81
CA ASP A 57 7.35 30.09 32.26
C ASP A 57 7.78 28.66 32.59
N GLY A 58 9.00 28.31 32.19
CA GLY A 58 9.63 27.03 32.52
C GLY A 58 10.30 27.05 33.90
N VAL A 59 10.23 25.93 34.62
CA VAL A 59 10.85 25.78 35.94
C VAL A 59 12.00 24.80 35.88
N ALA A 60 13.21 25.27 36.16
CA ALA A 60 14.38 24.39 36.28
C ALA A 60 14.19 23.33 37.39
N LYS A 61 14.47 22.07 37.06
CA LYS A 61 14.52 20.93 37.98
C LYS A 61 15.89 20.29 37.98
N GLY A 62 16.31 19.82 39.14
CA GLY A 62 17.67 19.31 39.34
C GLY A 62 18.72 20.43 39.42
N ASN A 63 20.00 20.05 39.49
CA ASN A 63 21.13 20.99 39.60
C ASN A 63 21.88 21.19 38.26
N GLY A 64 21.42 20.51 37.21
CA GLY A 64 22.09 20.42 35.92
C GLY A 64 21.57 21.37 34.84
N VAL A 65 20.71 22.32 35.22
CA VAL A 65 20.19 23.36 34.32
C VAL A 65 21.04 24.63 34.46
N GLN A 66 21.56 25.13 33.35
CA GLN A 66 22.31 26.40 33.29
C GLN A 66 21.73 27.27 32.17
N THR A 67 21.28 28.47 32.51
CA THR A 67 20.71 29.44 31.56
C THR A 67 21.74 30.51 31.18
N GLY A 68 21.54 31.17 30.04
CA GLY A 68 22.36 32.30 29.58
C GLY A 68 23.82 31.94 29.30
N ILE A 69 24.07 30.69 28.90
CA ILE A 69 25.41 30.20 28.58
C ILE A 69 25.66 30.28 27.08
N GLU A 70 26.89 30.57 26.67
CA GLU A 70 27.26 30.63 25.26
C GLU A 70 27.90 29.31 24.81
N LYS A 71 27.45 28.79 23.67
CA LYS A 71 28.04 27.64 22.98
C LYS A 71 28.21 27.95 21.50
N ASP A 72 29.47 28.03 21.07
CA ASP A 72 29.87 28.30 19.69
C ASP A 72 29.17 29.54 19.08
N GLY A 73 29.09 30.62 19.86
CA GLY A 73 28.48 31.89 19.45
C GLY A 73 26.96 31.96 19.58
N ARG A 74 26.28 30.90 20.05
CA ARG A 74 24.83 30.89 20.31
C ARG A 74 24.56 30.92 21.82
N SER A 75 23.66 31.80 22.28
CA SER A 75 23.20 31.80 23.68
C SER A 75 22.18 30.68 23.89
N SER A 76 22.24 29.99 25.03
CA SER A 76 21.58 28.71 25.22
C SER A 76 21.22 28.41 26.68
N VAL A 77 20.38 27.40 26.84
CA VAL A 77 20.19 26.65 28.07
C VAL A 77 20.94 25.33 27.95
N TYR A 78 21.81 25.01 28.91
CA TYR A 78 22.46 23.70 28.98
C TYR A 78 21.73 22.82 29.98
N LEU A 79 21.33 21.65 29.50
CA LEU A 79 20.79 20.57 30.29
C LEU A 79 21.86 19.50 30.39
N SER A 80 22.23 19.18 31.63
CA SER A 80 23.22 18.14 31.93
C SER A 80 22.75 17.27 33.07
N SER A 81 23.09 16.00 33.00
CA SER A 81 22.77 15.08 34.06
C SER A 81 23.83 13.99 34.15
N THR A 82 24.30 13.74 35.38
CA THR A 82 25.15 12.58 35.70
C THR A 82 24.35 11.46 36.37
N SER A 83 23.04 11.66 36.58
CA SER A 83 22.13 10.74 37.27
C SER A 83 20.67 11.16 36.99
N HIS A 84 19.77 10.20 36.77
CA HIS A 84 18.36 10.46 36.46
C HIS A 84 17.71 11.58 37.31
N GLY A 85 17.03 12.54 36.67
CA GLY A 85 16.50 13.77 37.29
C GLY A 85 17.55 14.88 37.54
N GLY A 86 18.71 14.80 36.87
CA GLY A 86 19.86 15.69 37.11
C GLY A 86 19.69 17.13 36.63
N GLY A 87 18.98 17.37 35.52
CA GLY A 87 18.75 18.71 34.96
C GLY A 87 17.69 18.70 33.86
N SER A 88 16.54 19.34 34.10
CA SER A 88 15.44 19.43 33.15
C SER A 88 14.60 20.69 33.35
N ILE A 89 13.72 20.98 32.38
CA ILE A 89 12.78 22.11 32.47
C ILE A 89 11.37 21.54 32.61
N GLN A 90 10.71 21.81 33.74
CA GLN A 90 9.29 21.51 33.91
C GLN A 90 8.47 22.62 33.22
N LEU A 91 7.49 22.21 32.41
CA LEU A 91 6.55 23.08 31.71
C LEU A 91 5.22 23.17 32.50
N PRO A 92 4.35 24.14 32.20
CA PRO A 92 3.02 24.23 32.80
C PRO A 92 2.17 22.97 32.58
N ASP A 93 1.38 22.61 33.59
CA ASP A 93 0.52 21.42 33.58
C ASP A 93 -0.57 21.49 32.50
N ASP A 94 -1.09 22.67 32.18
CA ASP A 94 -2.19 22.87 31.23
C ASP A 94 -1.74 23.23 29.80
N LEU A 95 -0.44 23.13 29.51
CA LEU A 95 0.16 23.53 28.22
C LEU A 95 -0.51 22.86 27.00
N THR A 96 -1.00 21.63 27.16
CA THR A 96 -1.57 20.81 26.08
C THR A 96 -3.10 20.83 26.04
N ALA A 97 -3.76 21.51 26.99
CA ALA A 97 -5.20 21.36 27.25
C ALA A 97 -6.10 21.76 26.07
N ASP A 98 -5.65 22.69 25.23
CA ASP A 98 -6.41 23.19 24.07
C ASP A 98 -5.93 22.59 22.72
N LEU A 99 -4.94 21.68 22.75
CA LEU A 99 -4.45 21.02 21.55
C LEU A 99 -5.40 19.92 21.08
N SER A 100 -5.48 19.71 19.76
CA SER A 100 -6.31 18.67 19.17
C SER A 100 -5.75 18.20 17.83
N SER A 101 -6.33 17.12 17.29
CA SER A 101 -6.02 16.67 15.94
C SER A 101 -6.39 17.72 14.86
N LYS A 102 -7.28 18.67 15.16
CA LYS A 102 -7.67 19.74 14.21
C LYS A 102 -6.64 20.86 14.11
N THR A 103 -5.96 21.16 15.20
CA THR A 103 -4.95 22.23 15.24
C THR A 103 -3.57 21.69 14.91
N GLY A 104 -3.30 20.42 15.28
CA GLY A 104 -1.94 19.91 15.31
C GLY A 104 -1.11 20.65 16.35
N PHE A 105 0.19 20.43 16.34
CA PHE A 105 1.15 21.18 17.16
C PHE A 105 2.57 21.03 16.60
N THR A 106 3.47 21.92 16.97
CA THR A 106 4.88 21.85 16.56
C THR A 106 5.80 22.22 17.70
N PHE A 107 6.81 21.40 17.98
CA PHE A 107 7.94 21.75 18.83
C PHE A 107 9.19 21.99 17.98
N THR A 108 9.87 23.11 18.19
CA THR A 108 11.14 23.42 17.51
C THR A 108 12.20 23.83 18.52
N THR A 109 13.46 23.53 18.21
CA THR A 109 14.61 24.01 18.99
C THR A 109 15.87 23.95 18.12
N TRP A 110 16.79 24.88 18.36
CA TRP A 110 18.19 24.61 18.05
C TRP A 110 18.76 23.69 19.13
N ILE A 111 19.46 22.63 18.72
CA ILE A 111 20.09 21.68 19.61
C ILE A 111 21.55 21.44 19.22
N ASN A 112 22.43 21.41 20.22
CA ASN A 112 23.80 20.92 20.11
C ASN A 112 23.99 19.83 21.17
N ALA A 113 23.91 18.58 20.73
CA ALA A 113 24.00 17.42 21.60
C ALA A 113 25.46 17.17 22.00
N ALA A 114 25.74 17.10 23.31
CA ALA A 114 27.08 16.82 23.81
C ALA A 114 27.43 15.31 23.75
N THR A 115 26.41 14.46 23.71
CA THR A 115 26.51 13.00 23.56
C THR A 115 25.34 12.48 22.74
N ASP A 116 25.57 11.49 21.90
CA ASP A 116 24.52 10.70 21.26
C ASP A 116 23.99 9.66 22.25
N ALA A 117 22.75 9.84 22.69
CA ALA A 117 22.11 9.00 23.71
C ALA A 117 20.74 8.55 23.22
N ASP A 118 20.66 7.28 22.81
CA ASP A 118 19.41 6.63 22.46
C ASP A 118 18.39 6.75 23.61
N TRP A 119 17.16 7.15 23.29
CA TRP A 119 16.07 7.37 24.26
C TRP A 119 16.18 8.60 25.17
N ALA A 120 17.26 9.39 25.11
CA ALA A 120 17.29 10.67 25.81
C ALA A 120 16.19 11.59 25.28
N ARG A 121 15.37 12.19 26.16
CA ARG A 121 14.20 12.97 25.74
C ARG A 121 14.56 14.41 25.44
N ILE A 122 14.17 14.89 24.27
CA ILE A 122 14.07 16.32 24.00
C ILE A 122 12.80 16.86 24.66
N LEU A 123 11.67 16.18 24.46
CA LEU A 123 10.37 16.54 24.99
C LEU A 123 9.68 15.31 25.59
N ASP A 124 9.03 15.45 26.74
CA ASP A 124 8.33 14.34 27.41
C ASP A 124 7.09 14.84 28.18
N PHE A 125 5.89 14.44 27.76
CA PHE A 125 4.56 14.87 28.26
C PHE A 125 3.76 13.70 28.81
N GLY A 126 3.02 13.90 29.92
CA GLY A 126 2.45 12.78 30.68
C GLY A 126 1.34 13.08 31.66
N THR A 127 0.70 12.05 32.18
CA THR A 127 -0.29 12.18 33.28
C THR A 127 0.24 11.81 34.68
N ASP A 128 1.36 11.09 34.76
CA ASP A 128 1.94 10.58 36.01
C ASP A 128 3.25 11.29 36.35
N ALA A 129 3.57 11.41 37.64
CA ALA A 129 4.75 12.12 38.11
C ALA A 129 6.07 11.49 37.63
N SER A 130 7.02 12.37 37.29
CA SER A 130 8.42 12.09 36.97
C SER A 130 9.04 10.98 37.83
N GLY A 131 9.44 9.85 37.22
CA GLY A 131 10.00 8.68 37.90
C GLY A 131 9.02 7.54 38.19
N ALA A 132 7.84 7.56 37.57
CA ALA A 132 6.85 6.48 37.64
C ALA A 132 7.33 5.19 36.94
N ASP A 133 6.81 4.05 37.38
CA ASP A 133 7.14 2.74 36.81
C ASP A 133 6.56 2.63 35.38
N PRO A 134 7.35 2.30 34.35
CA PRO A 134 6.88 2.15 32.98
C PRO A 134 5.66 1.22 32.84
N ASP A 135 5.54 0.20 33.70
CA ASP A 135 4.41 -0.73 33.68
C ASP A 135 3.11 -0.09 34.25
N THR A 136 3.22 1.11 34.82
CA THR A 136 2.13 1.84 35.48
C THR A 136 1.79 3.18 34.85
N VAL A 137 2.69 3.75 34.05
CA VAL A 137 2.45 4.98 33.27
C VAL A 137 1.51 4.65 32.11
N LYS A 138 0.40 5.36 32.01
CA LYS A 138 -0.65 5.01 31.03
C LYS A 138 -0.71 5.91 29.82
N ASP A 139 -0.61 7.22 30.05
CA ASP A 139 -0.89 8.21 29.03
C ASP A 139 0.30 9.17 28.92
N TYR A 140 0.98 9.17 27.77
CA TYR A 140 2.20 9.94 27.57
C TYR A 140 2.51 10.22 26.10
N PHE A 141 3.42 11.17 25.87
CA PHE A 141 4.01 11.45 24.56
C PHE A 141 5.45 11.91 24.74
N PHE A 142 6.38 11.38 23.96
CA PHE A 142 7.74 11.91 23.99
C PHE A 142 8.38 11.99 22.61
N ILE A 143 9.40 12.84 22.54
CA ILE A 143 10.33 12.98 21.43
C ILE A 143 11.73 12.72 21.97
N ALA A 144 12.39 11.70 21.44
CA ALA A 144 13.78 11.39 21.77
C ALA A 144 14.76 12.15 20.86
N GLN A 145 15.99 12.29 21.34
CA GLN A 145 17.08 12.93 20.62
C GLN A 145 17.36 12.31 19.25
N ASN A 146 17.21 10.99 19.13
CA ASN A 146 17.40 10.24 17.89
C ASN A 146 16.14 10.17 17.00
N GLY A 147 15.21 11.13 17.17
CA GLY A 147 14.03 11.24 16.31
C GLY A 147 12.94 10.21 16.58
N ARG A 148 13.05 9.40 17.65
CA ARG A 148 11.95 8.53 18.09
C ARG A 148 10.81 9.34 18.64
N ILE A 149 9.59 9.02 18.21
CA ILE A 149 8.37 9.65 18.71
C ILE A 149 7.40 8.54 19.09
N VAL A 150 6.95 8.56 20.35
CA VAL A 150 6.02 7.56 20.87
C VAL A 150 4.90 8.24 21.64
N ALA A 151 3.69 7.74 21.43
CA ALA A 151 2.49 8.12 22.17
C ALA A 151 1.94 6.90 22.92
N GLY A 152 1.72 7.01 24.23
CA GLY A 152 1.13 5.98 25.08
C GLY A 152 -0.34 6.27 25.39
N GLN A 153 -1.16 5.22 25.45
CA GLN A 153 -2.54 5.25 25.94
C GLN A 153 -2.91 3.96 26.67
N GLY A 154 -3.20 4.07 27.97
CA GLY A 154 -3.53 2.90 28.79
C GLY A 154 -2.39 1.88 28.86
N THR A 155 -2.53 0.77 28.12
CA THR A 155 -1.51 -0.30 28.00
C THR A 155 -0.97 -0.43 26.57
N SER A 156 -1.29 0.54 25.71
CA SER A 156 -0.94 0.54 24.29
C SER A 156 0.09 1.63 24.02
N GLU A 157 1.03 1.36 23.12
CA GLU A 157 2.03 2.32 22.64
C GLU A 157 1.92 2.46 21.12
N PHE A 158 2.01 3.69 20.63
CA PHE A 158 2.05 4.03 19.22
C PHE A 158 3.43 4.58 18.88
N TYR A 159 4.21 3.80 18.13
CA TYR A 159 5.51 4.24 17.61
C TYR A 159 5.27 5.06 16.35
N LEU A 160 5.28 6.39 16.51
CA LEU A 160 5.06 7.34 15.42
C LEU A 160 6.33 7.55 14.58
N SER A 161 7.50 7.29 15.16
CA SER A 161 8.80 7.29 14.47
C SER A 161 9.80 6.39 15.22
N ASP A 162 10.56 5.58 14.47
CA ASP A 162 11.74 4.84 14.94
C ASP A 162 12.92 4.96 13.95
N THR A 163 13.22 6.18 13.55
CA THR A 163 14.15 6.46 12.44
C THR A 163 15.62 6.42 12.83
N GLY A 164 15.95 6.63 14.10
CA GLY A 164 17.33 6.78 14.57
C GLY A 164 18.04 8.03 14.02
N ILE A 165 17.28 9.05 13.59
CA ILE A 165 17.81 10.33 13.13
C ILE A 165 18.31 11.12 14.34
N SER A 166 19.62 11.10 14.57
CA SER A 166 20.27 11.88 15.64
C SER A 166 21.03 13.06 15.04
N PRO A 167 20.90 14.28 15.60
CA PRO A 167 21.76 15.41 15.20
C PRO A 167 23.23 15.08 15.49
N ALA A 168 24.14 15.61 14.68
CA ALA A 168 25.56 15.34 14.87
C ALA A 168 26.03 15.89 16.22
N GLU A 169 26.81 15.09 16.96
CA GLU A 169 27.37 15.51 18.24
C GLU A 169 28.22 16.77 18.08
N ASN A 170 28.09 17.70 19.03
CA ASN A 170 28.83 18.96 19.10
C ASN A 170 28.61 19.93 17.93
N GLU A 171 27.58 19.71 17.10
CA GLU A 171 27.16 20.63 16.03
C GLU A 171 25.77 21.20 16.33
N TRP A 172 25.50 22.42 15.87
CA TRP A 172 24.18 23.05 16.00
C TRP A 172 23.30 22.62 14.85
N HIS A 173 22.16 22.02 15.18
CA HIS A 173 21.09 21.70 14.23
C HIS A 173 19.77 22.33 14.69
N HIS A 174 18.95 22.75 13.75
CA HIS A 174 17.56 23.08 14.03
C HIS A 174 16.72 21.83 13.87
N MET A 175 16.00 21.44 14.91
CA MET A 175 15.03 20.34 14.85
C MET A 175 13.63 20.90 15.00
N ALA A 176 12.72 20.46 14.13
CA ALA A 176 11.29 20.70 14.29
C ALA A 176 10.53 19.37 14.20
N PHE A 177 9.59 19.19 15.11
CA PHE A 177 8.73 18.03 15.19
C PHE A 177 7.30 18.52 15.09
N THR A 178 6.68 18.23 13.95
CA THR A 178 5.35 18.71 13.63
C THR A 178 4.38 17.54 13.66
N PHE A 179 3.29 17.70 14.41
CA PHE A 179 2.10 16.90 14.27
C PHE A 179 1.13 17.64 13.33
N MET A 180 0.85 17.08 12.16
CA MET A 180 0.03 17.73 11.14
C MET A 180 -1.47 17.68 11.48
N PRO A 181 -2.21 18.79 11.27
CA PRO A 181 -3.65 18.85 11.53
C PRO A 181 -4.48 18.07 10.51
N GLU A 182 -5.69 17.66 10.92
CA GLU A 182 -6.70 17.05 10.05
C GLU A 182 -7.25 17.98 8.97
N VAL A 183 -7.21 19.28 9.24
CA VAL A 183 -7.73 20.35 8.38
C VAL A 183 -6.57 21.23 7.91
N ASN A 184 -6.57 21.61 6.63
CA ASN A 184 -5.59 22.58 6.16
C ASN A 184 -5.90 24.00 6.68
N ALA A 185 -4.99 24.95 6.48
CA ALA A 185 -5.18 26.36 6.84
C ALA A 185 -6.44 27.01 6.20
N ALA A 186 -7.02 26.40 5.16
CA ALA A 186 -8.26 26.84 4.51
C ALA A 186 -9.53 26.20 5.11
N GLY A 187 -9.39 25.30 6.10
CA GLY A 187 -10.49 24.63 6.79
C GLY A 187 -11.09 23.43 6.04
N GLU A 188 -10.36 22.86 5.07
CA GLU A 188 -10.79 21.68 4.30
C GLU A 188 -10.37 20.39 5.01
N ASP A 189 -11.32 19.46 5.19
CA ASP A 189 -11.10 18.13 5.75
C ASP A 189 -10.33 17.22 4.76
N GLY A 190 -9.49 16.31 5.29
CA GLY A 190 -8.86 15.23 4.51
C GLY A 190 -7.35 15.34 4.31
N GLN A 191 -6.64 16.07 5.18
CA GLN A 191 -5.18 16.16 5.15
C GLN A 191 -4.49 14.96 5.83
N ASN A 192 -3.19 14.81 5.54
CA ASN A 192 -2.34 13.80 6.18
C ASN A 192 -2.23 14.08 7.69
N VAL A 193 -2.57 13.10 8.52
CA VAL A 193 -2.37 13.17 9.97
C VAL A 193 -1.18 12.32 10.33
N GLY A 194 -0.22 12.88 11.04
CA GLY A 194 0.97 12.17 11.49
C GLY A 194 2.10 13.13 11.80
N VAL A 195 3.26 12.54 12.06
CA VAL A 195 4.45 13.28 12.48
C VAL A 195 5.38 13.53 11.31
N ILE A 196 5.88 14.76 11.21
CA ILE A 196 6.95 15.14 10.30
C ILE A 196 8.11 15.66 11.15
N ILE A 197 9.31 15.16 10.86
CA ILE A 197 10.55 15.58 11.49
C ILE A 197 11.33 16.39 10.46
N TYR A 198 11.69 17.61 10.82
CA TYR A 198 12.58 18.45 10.04
C TYR A 198 13.92 18.60 10.74
N VAL A 199 14.99 18.50 9.97
CA VAL A 199 16.37 18.80 10.42
C VAL A 199 16.92 19.86 9.48
N ASP A 200 17.35 21.00 10.04
CA ASP A 200 17.89 22.15 9.32
C ASP A 200 16.95 22.67 8.21
N GLY A 201 15.65 22.63 8.48
CA GLY A 201 14.59 23.13 7.60
C GLY A 201 14.14 22.14 6.52
N GLU A 202 14.81 20.99 6.39
CA GLU A 202 14.50 19.95 5.42
C GLU A 202 13.74 18.79 6.07
N VAL A 203 12.84 18.15 5.31
CA VAL A 203 12.11 16.96 5.78
C VAL A 203 13.11 15.81 5.95
N ALA A 204 13.32 15.40 7.21
CA ALA A 204 14.16 14.26 7.57
C ALA A 204 13.35 12.96 7.69
N PHE A 205 12.07 13.07 8.07
CA PHE A 205 11.13 11.95 8.11
C PHE A 205 9.68 12.45 8.00
N ASP A 206 8.84 11.69 7.30
CA ASP A 206 7.41 11.97 7.15
C ASP A 206 6.62 10.67 7.33
N ALA A 207 5.87 10.58 8.43
CA ALA A 207 4.92 9.51 8.73
C ALA A 207 3.47 10.00 8.68
N SER A 208 3.20 11.03 7.88
CA SER A 208 1.86 11.56 7.71
C SER A 208 0.99 10.57 6.91
N VAL A 209 -0.16 10.20 7.48
CA VAL A 209 -1.06 9.18 6.93
C VAL A 209 -2.14 9.86 6.08
N ASN A 210 -2.06 9.71 4.76
CA ASN A 210 -3.00 10.28 3.79
C ASN A 210 -4.31 9.47 3.65
N GLN A 211 -4.34 8.23 4.13
CA GLN A 211 -5.53 7.39 4.00
C GLN A 211 -6.58 7.77 5.04
N THR A 212 -7.66 8.43 4.60
CA THR A 212 -8.78 8.89 5.44
C THR A 212 -9.43 7.78 6.27
N ASN A 213 -9.29 6.51 5.86
CA ASN A 213 -9.88 5.34 6.52
C ASN A 213 -8.85 4.46 7.28
N SER A 214 -7.60 4.93 7.47
CA SER A 214 -6.59 4.17 8.20
C SER A 214 -6.95 4.04 9.69
N GLY A 215 -6.87 2.81 10.22
CA GLY A 215 -7.03 2.56 11.66
C GLY A 215 -5.99 3.30 12.49
N THR A 216 -4.75 3.37 11.99
CA THR A 216 -3.65 4.16 12.59
C THR A 216 -3.96 5.66 12.59
N ARG A 217 -4.50 6.20 11.49
CA ARG A 217 -4.94 7.61 11.42
C ARG A 217 -5.99 7.90 12.46
N ASN A 218 -7.02 7.06 12.56
CA ASN A 218 -8.13 7.25 13.50
C ASN A 218 -7.68 7.09 14.96
N ALA A 219 -6.86 6.08 15.27
CA ALA A 219 -6.29 5.89 16.59
C ALA A 219 -5.44 7.09 17.03
N LEU A 220 -4.68 7.66 16.10
CA LEU A 220 -3.85 8.83 16.36
C LEU A 220 -4.71 10.10 16.57
N ILE A 221 -5.78 10.27 15.79
CA ILE A 221 -6.78 11.33 16.01
C ILE A 221 -7.45 11.19 17.38
N ASP A 222 -7.88 9.98 17.71
CA ASP A 222 -8.51 9.68 18.99
C ASP A 222 -7.55 9.94 20.15
N TRP A 223 -6.27 9.56 20.00
CA TRP A 223 -5.23 9.87 20.97
C TRP A 223 -5.06 11.38 21.15
N CYS A 224 -4.92 12.13 20.06
CA CYS A 224 -4.79 13.59 20.10
C CYS A 224 -5.99 14.30 20.72
N ASN A 225 -7.21 13.77 20.56
CA ASN A 225 -8.40 14.40 21.10
C ASN A 225 -8.72 13.96 22.53
N ASN A 226 -8.29 12.77 22.96
CA ASN A 226 -8.70 12.19 24.24
C ASN A 226 -7.57 12.04 25.26
N VAL A 227 -6.31 12.03 24.83
CA VAL A 227 -5.14 11.81 25.70
C VAL A 227 -4.29 13.07 25.79
N LEU A 228 -3.86 13.62 24.65
CA LEU A 228 -3.01 14.82 24.60
C LEU A 228 -3.53 15.98 25.50
N PRO A 229 -4.83 16.33 25.53
CA PRO A 229 -5.32 17.45 26.35
C PRO A 229 -5.28 17.22 27.86
N LYS A 230 -4.94 15.99 28.30
CA LYS A 230 -4.92 15.59 29.71
C LYS A 230 -3.50 15.48 30.26
N LEU A 231 -2.47 15.73 29.46
CA LEU A 231 -1.08 15.57 29.88
C LEU A 231 -0.66 16.76 30.76
N THR A 232 -0.41 16.50 32.03
CA THR A 232 -0.12 17.49 33.08
C THR A 232 1.29 17.45 33.67
N ASP A 233 2.11 16.45 33.35
CA ASP A 233 3.48 16.32 33.82
C ASP A 233 4.43 16.36 32.62
N ASN A 234 4.83 17.59 32.28
CA ASN A 234 5.41 17.96 30.99
C ASN A 234 6.83 18.52 31.16
N TYR A 235 7.79 18.04 30.38
CA TYR A 235 9.20 18.41 30.50
C TYR A 235 9.91 18.58 29.16
N ILE A 236 10.97 19.39 29.19
CA ILE A 236 12.06 19.38 28.21
C ILE A 236 13.29 18.75 28.88
N GLY A 237 13.93 17.81 28.19
CA GLY A 237 15.21 17.23 28.63
C GLY A 237 15.13 16.15 29.71
N TYR A 238 13.94 15.71 30.10
CA TYR A 238 13.72 14.69 31.14
C TYR A 238 13.07 13.45 30.56
N SER A 239 13.56 12.26 30.92
CA SER A 239 12.77 11.03 30.71
C SER A 239 11.91 10.72 31.92
N ARG A 240 10.63 10.43 31.71
CA ARG A 240 9.79 9.85 32.77
C ARG A 240 10.26 8.47 33.24
N PHE A 241 10.96 7.74 32.38
CA PHE A 241 11.38 6.37 32.64
C PHE A 241 12.81 6.35 33.17
N SER A 242 12.97 5.87 34.41
CA SER A 242 14.25 5.88 35.12
C SER A 242 15.37 5.03 34.50
N ALA A 243 15.04 4.14 33.57
CA ALA A 243 15.99 3.32 32.83
C ALA A 243 16.65 4.07 31.65
N ASP A 244 16.02 5.14 31.17
CA ASP A 244 16.49 5.89 30.01
C ASP A 244 17.64 6.83 30.38
N PRO A 245 18.55 7.12 29.42
CA PRO A 245 19.53 8.17 29.61
C PRO A 245 18.86 9.55 29.64
N GLU A 246 19.52 10.49 30.30
CA GLU A 246 19.09 11.88 30.37
C GLU A 246 19.69 12.70 29.24
N LEU A 247 18.98 13.75 28.82
CA LEU A 247 19.48 14.66 27.80
C LEU A 247 20.71 15.41 28.30
N ASN A 248 21.75 15.43 27.47
CA ASN A 248 22.95 16.21 27.70
C ASN A 248 23.21 17.08 26.46
N ALA A 249 22.63 18.27 26.45
CA ALA A 249 22.59 19.12 25.26
C ALA A 249 22.48 20.60 25.62
N TYR A 250 22.95 21.41 24.68
CA TYR A 250 22.69 22.84 24.63
C TYR A 250 21.45 23.07 23.76
N LEU A 251 20.45 23.74 24.32
CA LEU A 251 19.21 24.09 23.63
C LEU A 251 19.09 25.60 23.51
N SER A 252 18.56 26.09 22.41
CA SER A 252 18.37 27.50 22.15
C SER A 252 17.12 27.71 21.32
N ASP A 253 16.39 28.78 21.60
CA ASP A 253 15.17 29.16 20.88
C ASP A 253 14.17 27.98 20.79
N MET A 254 13.84 27.43 21.95
CA MET A 254 12.83 26.39 22.11
C MET A 254 11.46 27.04 21.94
N ARG A 255 10.68 26.56 20.97
CA ARG A 255 9.35 27.08 20.67
C ARG A 255 8.34 25.96 20.61
N PHE A 256 7.14 26.21 21.12
CA PHE A 256 6.02 25.28 21.00
C PHE A 256 4.82 26.01 20.44
N TYR A 257 4.22 25.46 19.38
CA TYR A 257 3.11 26.06 18.65
C TYR A 257 1.86 25.18 18.80
N ASP A 258 0.70 25.81 18.95
CA ASP A 258 -0.62 25.17 18.88
C ASP A 258 -1.09 24.92 17.44
N MET A 259 -0.14 24.82 16.50
CA MET A 259 -0.37 24.58 15.09
C MET A 259 0.68 23.62 14.52
N GLY A 260 0.27 22.76 13.59
CA GLY A 260 1.20 21.99 12.77
C GLY A 260 1.82 22.85 11.66
N LEU A 261 3.09 23.24 11.81
CA LEU A 261 3.79 24.11 10.87
C LEU A 261 4.12 23.38 9.55
N THR A 262 3.90 24.06 8.45
CA THR A 262 4.37 23.61 7.13
C THR A 262 5.89 23.70 7.01
N GLY A 263 6.49 22.99 6.06
CA GLY A 263 7.93 23.07 5.81
C GLY A 263 8.43 24.50 5.55
N ASN A 264 7.63 25.34 4.88
CA ASN A 264 7.96 26.74 4.67
C ASN A 264 7.98 27.53 5.99
N GLU A 265 7.00 27.33 6.87
CA GLU A 265 6.93 27.98 8.17
C GLU A 265 8.06 27.49 9.10
N VAL A 266 8.44 26.21 9.03
CA VAL A 266 9.61 25.67 9.75
C VAL A 266 10.91 26.36 9.30
N VAL A 267 11.08 26.58 7.99
CA VAL A 267 12.24 27.33 7.46
C VAL A 267 12.24 28.79 7.95
N GLN A 268 11.06 29.42 8.07
CA GLN A 268 10.92 30.77 8.65
C GLN A 268 11.35 30.80 10.12
N VAL A 269 10.84 29.87 10.93
CA VAL A 269 11.20 29.77 12.36
C VAL A 269 12.70 29.50 12.54
N MET A 270 13.27 28.60 11.74
CA MET A 270 14.71 28.34 11.77
C MET A 270 15.53 29.60 11.48
N ALA A 271 15.13 30.38 10.47
CA ALA A 271 15.83 31.57 10.03
C ALA A 271 15.85 32.70 11.08
N ASP A 272 14.85 32.79 11.96
CA ASP A 272 14.86 33.73 13.09
C ASP A 272 16.06 33.53 14.02
N GLY A 273 16.48 32.27 14.18
CA GLY A 273 17.62 31.87 15.00
C GLY A 273 18.97 31.95 14.27
N MET A 274 19.03 32.53 13.07
CA MET A 274 20.23 32.62 12.25
C MET A 274 20.70 34.05 12.04
N THR A 275 21.98 34.23 11.74
CA THR A 275 22.49 35.54 11.30
C THR A 275 22.07 35.84 9.87
N THR A 276 21.98 37.13 9.50
CA THR A 276 21.66 37.58 8.13
C THR A 276 22.57 36.93 7.08
N ASP A 277 23.87 36.80 7.36
CA ASP A 277 24.83 36.14 6.48
C ASP A 277 24.52 34.65 6.27
N GLN A 278 24.10 33.93 7.31
CA GLN A 278 23.74 32.51 7.20
C GLN A 278 22.48 32.33 6.35
N VAL A 279 21.44 33.15 6.58
CA VAL A 279 20.20 33.13 5.80
C VAL A 279 20.48 33.40 4.32
N LEU A 280 21.26 34.46 4.02
CA LEU A 280 21.62 34.81 2.65
C LEU A 280 22.47 33.75 1.96
N ASN A 281 23.39 33.09 2.68
CA ASN A 281 24.19 32.00 2.13
C ASN A 281 23.33 30.76 1.82
N MET A 282 22.42 30.35 2.72
CA MET A 282 21.49 29.25 2.47
C MET A 282 20.53 29.54 1.30
N ALA A 283 20.00 30.76 1.22
CA ALA A 283 19.16 31.19 0.11
C ALA A 283 19.94 31.19 -1.22
N LYS A 284 21.21 31.63 -1.19
CA LYS A 284 22.10 31.59 -2.34
C LYS A 284 22.40 30.16 -2.77
N GLU A 285 22.64 29.24 -1.86
CA GLU A 285 22.91 27.83 -2.18
C GLU A 285 21.67 27.14 -2.77
N SER A 286 20.50 27.37 -2.17
CA SER A 286 19.22 26.76 -2.60
C SER A 286 18.63 27.36 -3.89
N LEU A 287 18.92 28.62 -4.22
CA LEU A 287 18.39 29.25 -5.45
C LEU A 287 18.92 28.55 -6.70
N THR A 288 18.05 27.88 -7.45
CA THR A 288 18.37 27.22 -8.72
C THR A 288 17.44 27.73 -9.83
N LEU A 289 17.85 27.56 -11.09
CA LEU A 289 17.00 27.80 -12.26
C LEU A 289 16.73 26.46 -12.94
N ALA A 290 15.47 26.20 -13.30
CA ALA A 290 15.05 24.97 -13.96
C ALA A 290 15.67 24.82 -15.37
N GLN A 291 16.03 25.94 -16.00
CA GLN A 291 16.58 25.98 -17.36
C GLN A 291 17.75 26.98 -17.41
N THR A 292 18.90 26.54 -17.90
CA THR A 292 20.08 27.39 -18.18
C THR A 292 20.38 27.49 -19.67
N ALA A 293 19.48 26.97 -20.52
CA ALA A 293 19.51 27.12 -21.96
C ALA A 293 18.07 27.14 -22.50
N THR A 294 17.73 28.11 -23.34
CA THR A 294 16.32 28.34 -23.74
C THR A 294 16.20 29.05 -25.09
N SER A 295 15.05 28.87 -25.76
CA SER A 295 14.60 29.66 -26.91
C SER A 295 13.28 30.41 -26.62
N THR A 296 12.79 30.30 -25.39
CA THR A 296 11.52 30.86 -24.92
C THR A 296 11.70 31.53 -23.57
N ASP A 297 10.73 32.34 -23.17
CA ASP A 297 10.71 32.96 -21.84
C ASP A 297 10.92 31.94 -20.73
N ILE A 298 11.63 32.37 -19.68
CA ILE A 298 11.87 31.58 -18.48
C ILE A 298 11.26 32.27 -17.27
N THR A 299 10.78 31.48 -16.31
CA THR A 299 10.30 32.02 -15.04
C THR A 299 11.48 32.21 -14.07
N LEU A 300 11.66 33.43 -13.61
CA LEU A 300 12.67 33.78 -12.61
C LEU A 300 12.02 33.86 -11.22
N PRO A 301 12.54 33.15 -10.20
CA PRO A 301 12.01 33.23 -8.84
C PRO A 301 12.11 34.66 -8.28
N ALA A 302 11.00 35.19 -7.78
CA ALA A 302 10.97 36.49 -7.09
C ALA A 302 11.43 36.39 -5.63
N THR A 303 11.48 35.17 -5.07
CA THR A 303 11.92 34.89 -3.71
C THR A 303 12.72 33.59 -3.65
N ALA A 304 13.47 33.39 -2.58
CA ALA A 304 14.21 32.18 -2.23
C ALA A 304 14.00 31.83 -0.76
N LEU A 305 14.36 30.60 -0.37
CA LEU A 305 14.31 30.09 1.01
C LEU A 305 12.92 30.29 1.65
N ALA A 306 11.92 29.56 1.16
CA ALA A 306 10.53 29.62 1.63
C ALA A 306 9.89 31.03 1.62
N GLY A 307 10.33 31.89 0.68
CA GLY A 307 9.78 33.24 0.53
C GLY A 307 10.47 34.32 1.39
N LEU A 308 11.38 33.95 2.29
CA LEU A 308 12.06 34.88 3.20
C LEU A 308 12.96 35.89 2.49
N VAL A 309 13.64 35.45 1.44
CA VAL A 309 14.67 36.23 0.78
C VAL A 309 14.15 36.75 -0.54
N ASN A 310 14.06 38.06 -0.68
CA ASN A 310 13.62 38.68 -1.93
C ASN A 310 14.72 38.56 -2.99
N VAL A 311 14.34 38.21 -4.21
CA VAL A 311 15.25 38.04 -5.33
C VAL A 311 14.88 39.04 -6.43
N THR A 312 15.85 39.86 -6.81
CA THR A 312 15.74 40.73 -7.99
C THR A 312 16.76 40.32 -9.02
N TRP A 313 16.42 40.49 -10.30
CA TRP A 313 17.21 39.99 -11.40
C TRP A 313 17.71 41.13 -12.28
N ALA A 314 18.94 41.01 -12.72
CA ALA A 314 19.54 41.90 -13.71
C ALA A 314 20.17 41.06 -14.82
N SER A 315 19.79 41.36 -16.05
CA SER A 315 20.40 40.80 -17.25
C SER A 315 21.62 41.61 -17.65
N SER A 316 22.68 40.91 -18.05
CA SER A 316 23.84 41.51 -18.71
C SER A 316 23.54 42.00 -20.13
N ASP A 317 22.46 41.50 -20.76
CA ASP A 317 21.97 41.92 -22.07
C ASP A 317 20.42 41.91 -22.11
N PRO A 318 19.77 43.01 -21.67
CA PRO A 318 18.31 43.10 -21.60
C PRO A 318 17.58 43.02 -22.94
N ASP A 319 18.27 43.24 -24.06
CA ASP A 319 17.68 43.15 -25.41
C ASP A 319 17.57 41.68 -25.86
N ILE A 320 18.44 40.79 -25.35
CA ILE A 320 18.43 39.35 -25.62
C ILE A 320 17.60 38.59 -24.58
N MET A 321 17.71 38.96 -23.31
CA MET A 321 16.89 38.44 -22.23
C MET A 321 16.59 39.53 -21.21
N GLY A 322 15.32 39.87 -21.03
CA GLY A 322 14.86 40.87 -20.08
C GLY A 322 15.15 40.48 -18.63
N ASN A 323 15.13 41.46 -17.73
CA ASN A 323 15.30 41.25 -16.29
C ASN A 323 14.21 40.36 -15.67
N ASP A 324 13.09 40.18 -16.36
CA ASP A 324 11.97 39.33 -15.98
C ASP A 324 12.02 37.92 -16.60
N GLY A 325 13.07 37.62 -17.39
CA GLY A 325 13.24 36.34 -18.07
C GLY A 325 12.57 36.25 -19.45
N THR A 326 12.01 37.35 -19.96
CA THR A 326 11.49 37.42 -21.34
C THR A 326 12.62 37.35 -22.36
N VAL A 327 12.45 36.53 -23.40
CA VAL A 327 13.44 36.39 -24.48
C VAL A 327 13.14 37.39 -25.59
N GLY A 328 14.16 38.17 -25.97
CA GLY A 328 14.09 39.12 -27.07
C GLY A 328 14.40 38.51 -28.44
N ASP A 329 14.63 39.36 -29.45
CA ASP A 329 14.96 38.92 -30.80
C ASP A 329 16.44 38.48 -30.89
N VAL A 330 16.66 37.17 -31.06
CA VAL A 330 18.01 36.58 -31.07
C VAL A 330 18.37 36.01 -32.44
N SER A 331 19.35 36.60 -33.12
CA SER A 331 19.79 36.14 -34.46
C SER A 331 20.89 35.07 -34.44
N GLU A 332 21.58 34.90 -33.31
CA GLU A 332 22.59 33.88 -33.07
C GLU A 332 22.64 33.50 -31.58
N ASN A 333 23.08 32.29 -31.25
CA ASN A 333 23.13 31.84 -29.85
C ASN A 333 23.99 32.78 -29.01
N THR A 334 23.39 33.34 -27.95
CA THR A 334 24.02 34.36 -27.12
C THR A 334 23.99 33.92 -25.67
N ASN A 335 25.12 34.03 -24.97
CA ASN A 335 25.19 33.79 -23.54
C ASN A 335 24.85 35.08 -22.80
N VAL A 336 23.82 35.02 -21.96
CA VAL A 336 23.43 36.09 -21.06
C VAL A 336 23.73 35.64 -19.62
N THR A 337 24.50 36.43 -18.90
CA THR A 337 24.62 36.29 -17.45
C THR A 337 23.42 36.98 -16.80
N MET A 338 22.63 36.21 -16.07
CA MET A 338 21.57 36.68 -15.20
C MET A 338 22.08 36.74 -13.75
N THR A 339 22.10 37.93 -13.18
CA THR A 339 22.54 38.16 -11.80
C THR A 339 21.31 38.25 -10.89
N ALA A 340 21.12 37.24 -10.04
CA ALA A 340 20.19 37.28 -8.93
C ALA A 340 20.81 38.06 -7.78
N THR A 341 20.15 39.12 -7.32
CA THR A 341 20.45 39.83 -6.08
C THR A 341 19.46 39.38 -5.02
N LEU A 342 19.96 38.61 -4.06
CA LEU A 342 19.22 38.09 -2.92
C LEU A 342 19.34 39.09 -1.76
N THR A 343 18.21 39.56 -1.23
CA THR A 343 18.16 40.59 -0.19
C THR A 343 17.37 40.08 1.02
N TYR A 344 17.97 40.23 2.20
CA TYR A 344 17.34 39.93 3.49
C TYR A 344 17.75 41.02 4.49
N GLY A 345 16.76 41.69 5.08
CA GLY A 345 17.00 42.89 5.90
C GLY A 345 17.69 44.01 5.11
N ASP A 346 18.82 44.50 5.62
CA ASP A 346 19.64 45.55 5.01
C ASP A 346 20.85 45.02 4.22
N GLN A 347 21.00 43.69 4.11
CA GLN A 347 22.12 43.04 3.42
C GLN A 347 21.67 42.32 2.15
N SER A 348 22.62 42.12 1.24
CA SER A 348 22.38 41.37 0.00
C SER A 348 23.61 40.60 -0.46
N VAL A 349 23.37 39.51 -1.18
CA VAL A 349 24.40 38.73 -1.88
C VAL A 349 23.95 38.46 -3.31
N THR A 350 24.90 38.28 -4.22
CA THR A 350 24.60 37.96 -5.61
C THR A 350 24.93 36.52 -5.96
N LYS A 351 24.17 35.95 -6.89
CA LYS A 351 24.43 34.68 -7.58
C LYS A 351 24.26 34.89 -9.07
N GLU A 352 25.22 34.42 -9.85
CA GLU A 352 25.19 34.52 -11.30
C GLU A 352 24.77 33.19 -11.92
N PHE A 353 23.92 33.27 -12.94
CA PHE A 353 23.50 32.16 -13.77
C PHE A 353 23.87 32.50 -15.22
N ASN A 354 24.63 31.62 -15.85
CA ASN A 354 24.93 31.76 -17.28
C ASN A 354 23.83 31.04 -18.06
N ILE A 355 23.07 31.79 -18.85
CA ILE A 355 21.96 31.30 -19.65
C ILE A 355 22.33 31.39 -21.12
N THR A 356 22.21 30.28 -21.85
CA THR A 356 22.33 30.29 -23.32
C THR A 356 20.98 30.57 -23.93
N VAL A 357 20.82 31.70 -24.63
CA VAL A 357 19.61 32.02 -25.38
C VAL A 357 19.83 31.62 -26.84
N TYR A 358 19.04 30.66 -27.32
CA TYR A 358 19.13 30.13 -28.67
C TYR A 358 18.40 31.04 -29.66
N SER A 359 18.98 31.23 -30.84
CA SER A 359 18.23 31.78 -31.97
C SER A 359 17.05 30.85 -32.29
N PRO A 360 15.88 31.36 -32.72
CA PRO A 360 14.75 30.51 -33.13
C PRO A 360 15.07 29.61 -34.33
N ASP A 361 16.12 29.92 -35.10
CA ASP A 361 16.64 29.06 -36.17
C ASP A 361 17.62 27.98 -35.67
N THR A 362 18.06 28.08 -34.41
CA THR A 362 18.89 27.07 -33.77
C THR A 362 17.99 25.95 -33.23
N VAL A 363 18.29 24.71 -33.61
CA VAL A 363 17.71 23.52 -32.96
C VAL A 363 18.22 23.52 -31.50
N PRO A 364 17.39 23.83 -30.48
CA PRO A 364 17.87 24.13 -29.12
C PRO A 364 18.51 22.90 -28.45
N TYR A 365 18.17 21.71 -28.93
CA TYR A 365 18.80 20.45 -28.55
C TYR A 365 19.01 19.58 -29.77
N VAL A 366 20.26 19.20 -30.02
CA VAL A 366 20.55 18.10 -30.92
C VAL A 366 20.63 16.85 -30.06
N LEU A 367 19.55 16.04 -30.05
CA LEU A 367 19.62 14.68 -29.54
C LEU A 367 20.42 13.85 -30.56
N ASN A 368 21.73 13.79 -30.37
CA ASN A 368 22.59 12.88 -31.11
C ASN A 368 22.36 11.47 -30.58
N ILE A 369 21.43 10.74 -31.20
CA ILE A 369 21.28 9.30 -30.98
C ILE A 369 22.38 8.63 -31.80
N ASP A 370 23.41 8.15 -31.12
CA ASP A 370 24.39 7.30 -31.77
C ASP A 370 23.78 5.90 -31.94
N GLY A 371 23.31 5.60 -33.16
CA GLY A 371 22.75 4.30 -33.50
C GLY A 371 23.81 3.21 -33.66
N ASP A 372 25.09 3.57 -33.72
CA ASP A 372 26.21 2.64 -33.90
C ASP A 372 26.92 2.32 -32.55
N ASP A 373 26.78 3.18 -31.54
CA ASP A 373 27.31 2.98 -30.17
C ASP A 373 26.28 2.33 -29.22
N VAL A 374 25.97 1.06 -29.47
CA VAL A 374 25.10 0.26 -28.58
C VAL A 374 25.83 0.02 -27.25
N VAL A 375 25.40 0.74 -26.20
CA VAL A 375 26.01 0.66 -24.86
C VAL A 375 25.57 -0.55 -24.04
N MET A 376 24.33 -1.02 -24.22
CA MET A 376 23.80 -2.22 -23.59
C MET A 376 22.56 -2.71 -24.33
N ASP A 377 22.32 -4.02 -24.28
CA ASP A 377 21.07 -4.60 -24.73
C ASP A 377 19.94 -4.26 -23.73
N VAL A 378 18.76 -3.95 -24.25
CA VAL A 378 17.55 -3.81 -23.43
C VAL A 378 17.10 -5.21 -23.02
N SER A 379 16.75 -5.40 -21.73
CA SER A 379 16.27 -6.70 -21.25
C SER A 379 15.03 -7.14 -22.01
N ASP A 380 15.04 -8.37 -22.53
CA ASP A 380 13.87 -8.98 -23.17
C ASP A 380 12.70 -9.13 -22.20
N THR A 381 12.97 -9.15 -20.88
CA THR A 381 11.96 -9.24 -19.81
C THR A 381 11.62 -7.92 -19.14
N LEU A 382 11.82 -6.78 -19.82
CA LEU A 382 11.62 -5.46 -19.22
C LEU A 382 10.15 -5.15 -18.91
N PHE A 383 9.22 -5.57 -19.77
CA PHE A 383 7.79 -5.23 -19.67
C PHE A 383 6.94 -6.49 -19.61
N GLY A 384 6.14 -6.65 -18.56
CA GLY A 384 5.28 -7.81 -18.38
C GLY A 384 4.01 -7.48 -17.61
N LEU A 385 3.27 -8.52 -17.26
CA LEU A 385 2.01 -8.43 -16.53
C LEU A 385 2.20 -8.82 -15.07
N PHE A 386 1.49 -8.12 -14.21
CA PHE A 386 1.24 -8.51 -12.83
C PHE A 386 -0.23 -8.86 -12.69
N TYR A 387 -0.51 -10.06 -12.18
CA TYR A 387 -1.86 -10.59 -12.08
C TYR A 387 -2.14 -11.10 -10.68
N GLU A 388 -3.19 -10.58 -10.06
CA GLU A 388 -3.78 -11.11 -8.83
C GLU A 388 -5.30 -11.07 -8.90
N ASP A 389 -5.97 -11.95 -8.15
CA ASP A 389 -7.43 -11.90 -8.04
C ASP A 389 -7.87 -10.78 -7.10
N ILE A 390 -7.85 -9.56 -7.65
CA ILE A 390 -8.37 -8.32 -7.09
C ILE A 390 -9.43 -7.75 -8.03
N ASN A 391 -10.48 -7.12 -7.49
CA ASN A 391 -11.58 -6.54 -8.28
C ASN A 391 -12.31 -7.56 -9.19
N ASN A 392 -12.40 -8.81 -8.75
CA ASN A 392 -12.92 -9.93 -9.56
C ASN A 392 -12.13 -10.10 -10.86
N ALA A 393 -10.80 -9.92 -10.83
CA ALA A 393 -9.96 -10.12 -12.00
C ALA A 393 -9.94 -11.60 -12.42
N ALA A 394 -9.88 -12.56 -11.48
CA ALA A 394 -9.97 -13.98 -11.84
C ALA A 394 -11.43 -14.44 -11.84
N ASP A 395 -12.01 -14.70 -10.67
CA ASP A 395 -13.40 -15.11 -10.52
C ASP A 395 -14.35 -13.94 -10.82
N GLY A 396 -15.19 -14.08 -11.86
CA GLY A 396 -16.03 -13.00 -12.41
C GLY A 396 -15.32 -12.14 -13.47
N GLY A 397 -14.01 -12.35 -13.64
CA GLY A 397 -13.17 -11.69 -14.63
C GLY A 397 -12.71 -12.68 -15.68
N ILE A 398 -11.40 -12.92 -15.80
CA ILE A 398 -10.81 -13.73 -16.87
C ILE A 398 -11.24 -15.19 -16.83
N TYR A 399 -11.56 -15.75 -15.67
CA TYR A 399 -12.06 -17.11 -15.59
C TYR A 399 -13.54 -17.14 -15.99
N ALA A 400 -13.89 -17.97 -16.97
CA ALA A 400 -15.16 -17.85 -17.70
C ALA A 400 -16.38 -18.47 -16.98
N GLU A 401 -16.24 -18.87 -15.71
CA GLU A 401 -17.36 -19.28 -14.87
C GLU A 401 -18.36 -18.13 -14.72
N LEU A 402 -19.64 -18.40 -14.99
CA LEU A 402 -20.70 -17.40 -14.84
C LEU A 402 -21.41 -17.52 -13.50
N VAL A 403 -21.36 -18.68 -12.83
CA VAL A 403 -22.02 -18.93 -11.55
C VAL A 403 -21.13 -18.49 -10.39
N GLN A 404 -21.60 -17.49 -9.64
CA GLN A 404 -20.94 -17.08 -8.40
C GLN A 404 -21.35 -18.03 -7.25
N ASN A 405 -20.40 -18.41 -6.38
CA ASN A 405 -20.64 -19.37 -5.30
C ASN A 405 -21.17 -20.72 -5.81
N ARG A 406 -20.41 -21.35 -6.70
CA ARG A 406 -20.82 -22.57 -7.42
C ARG A 406 -20.89 -23.83 -6.56
N SER A 407 -20.12 -23.90 -5.47
CA SER A 407 -20.04 -25.08 -4.59
C SER A 407 -20.55 -24.82 -3.17
N PHE A 408 -21.28 -23.72 -2.94
CA PHE A 408 -21.83 -23.40 -1.62
C PHE A 408 -20.77 -23.23 -0.50
N GLU A 409 -19.50 -23.01 -0.86
CA GLU A 409 -18.39 -22.83 0.08
C GLU A 409 -18.24 -21.36 0.54
N PHE A 410 -19.07 -20.45 0.03
CA PHE A 410 -18.87 -19.00 0.19
C PHE A 410 -18.85 -18.48 1.64
N PHE A 411 -18.02 -17.46 1.86
CA PHE A 411 -17.81 -16.79 3.13
C PHE A 411 -18.21 -15.32 3.06
N THR A 412 -18.82 -14.79 4.11
CA THR A 412 -19.01 -13.34 4.28
C THR A 412 -18.27 -12.83 5.51
N PHE A 413 -17.98 -11.54 5.49
CA PHE A 413 -17.32 -10.83 6.57
C PHE A 413 -18.33 -9.97 7.33
N GLY A 414 -18.25 -9.97 8.66
CA GLY A 414 -18.89 -8.97 9.50
C GLY A 414 -18.28 -7.59 9.26
N GLY A 415 -18.75 -6.88 8.21
CA GLY A 415 -18.30 -5.54 7.82
C GLY A 415 -16.92 -5.54 7.16
N TYR A 416 -16.85 -5.57 5.82
CA TYR A 416 -15.57 -5.42 5.12
C TYR A 416 -14.97 -4.02 5.38
N THR A 417 -13.83 -3.97 6.05
CA THR A 417 -12.92 -2.83 6.06
C THR A 417 -11.57 -3.32 5.55
N SER A 418 -10.82 -2.47 4.85
CA SER A 418 -9.48 -2.81 4.35
C SER A 418 -8.46 -3.08 5.46
N ASN A 419 -8.83 -2.85 6.73
CA ASN A 419 -7.97 -2.84 7.90
C ASN A 419 -8.51 -3.80 8.98
N TYR A 420 -8.58 -5.09 8.68
CA TYR A 420 -9.24 -6.05 9.56
C TYR A 420 -8.38 -6.45 10.77
N THR A 421 -8.16 -5.56 11.74
CA THR A 421 -7.31 -5.82 12.93
C THR A 421 -7.90 -6.80 13.96
N ASP A 422 -9.10 -7.34 13.74
CA ASP A 422 -9.72 -8.29 14.67
C ASP A 422 -9.68 -9.69 14.07
N GLY A 423 -9.18 -10.67 14.84
CA GLY A 423 -8.79 -11.99 14.33
C GLY A 423 -9.90 -12.79 13.64
N ALA A 424 -9.62 -14.07 13.38
CA ALA A 424 -10.46 -15.10 12.73
C ALA A 424 -12.01 -15.09 12.97
N SER A 425 -12.53 -14.35 13.96
CA SER A 425 -13.90 -14.30 14.48
C SER A 425 -14.94 -13.54 13.64
N SER A 426 -14.56 -12.86 12.56
CA SER A 426 -15.51 -12.11 11.71
C SER A 426 -16.05 -12.86 10.50
N ARG A 427 -15.53 -14.07 10.25
CA ARG A 427 -15.88 -14.88 9.08
C ARG A 427 -17.11 -15.73 9.39
N THR A 428 -18.10 -15.64 8.53
CA THR A 428 -19.30 -16.49 8.60
C THR A 428 -19.47 -17.19 7.27
N HIS A 429 -19.46 -18.52 7.25
CA HIS A 429 -19.90 -19.27 6.08
C HIS A 429 -21.35 -18.88 5.79
N VAL A 430 -21.61 -18.49 4.55
CA VAL A 430 -22.95 -18.20 4.06
C VAL A 430 -23.15 -19.03 2.81
N PRO A 431 -23.35 -20.36 2.94
CA PRO A 431 -23.32 -21.28 1.80
C PRO A 431 -24.30 -20.91 0.69
N LEU A 432 -25.43 -20.29 1.03
CA LEU A 432 -26.47 -19.91 0.09
C LEU A 432 -26.35 -18.45 -0.40
N GLN A 433 -25.24 -17.77 -0.13
CA GLN A 433 -24.98 -16.42 -0.64
C GLN A 433 -25.02 -16.41 -2.18
N TYR A 434 -25.61 -15.36 -2.77
CA TYR A 434 -25.86 -15.22 -4.22
C TYR A 434 -26.87 -16.18 -4.86
N TRP A 435 -27.47 -17.07 -4.08
CA TRP A 435 -28.58 -17.92 -4.51
C TRP A 435 -29.91 -17.31 -4.05
N ASN A 436 -30.83 -17.07 -4.99
CA ASN A 436 -32.19 -16.65 -4.67
C ASN A 436 -33.16 -17.83 -4.77
N TYR A 437 -33.99 -17.99 -3.75
CA TYR A 437 -34.94 -19.11 -3.60
C TYR A 437 -36.09 -18.71 -2.66
N GLU A 438 -37.16 -19.50 -2.61
CA GLU A 438 -38.27 -19.27 -1.67
C GLU A 438 -37.84 -19.61 -0.23
N ASN A 439 -38.20 -18.76 0.74
CA ASN A 439 -37.74 -18.94 2.12
C ASN A 439 -38.12 -20.33 2.68
N GLY A 440 -37.12 -21.10 3.10
CA GLY A 440 -37.28 -22.46 3.63
C GLY A 440 -37.32 -23.58 2.58
N SER A 441 -37.24 -23.25 1.28
CA SER A 441 -37.27 -24.23 0.20
C SER A 441 -35.88 -24.74 -0.22
N MET A 442 -34.81 -24.10 0.26
CA MET A 442 -33.42 -24.52 0.08
C MET A 442 -32.69 -24.42 1.43
N THR A 443 -31.88 -25.44 1.76
CA THR A 443 -31.15 -25.51 3.03
C THR A 443 -29.73 -25.99 2.80
N ALA A 444 -28.74 -25.26 3.33
CA ALA A 444 -27.35 -25.67 3.31
C ALA A 444 -27.11 -26.89 4.20
N LYS A 445 -26.21 -27.76 3.77
CA LYS A 445 -25.74 -28.95 4.48
C LYS A 445 -24.22 -28.96 4.49
N SER A 446 -23.65 -29.67 5.45
CA SER A 446 -22.21 -29.80 5.68
C SER A 446 -21.87 -31.21 6.18
N GLU A 447 -22.69 -32.21 5.85
CA GLU A 447 -22.48 -33.61 6.19
C GLU A 447 -22.96 -34.45 5.01
N GLY A 448 -22.13 -35.37 4.52
CA GLY A 448 -22.38 -36.14 3.31
C GLY A 448 -22.16 -35.36 2.01
N GLY A 449 -21.22 -34.41 2.04
CA GLY A 449 -20.75 -33.64 0.89
C GLY A 449 -20.02 -34.49 -0.16
N LEU A 450 -19.47 -33.83 -1.17
CA LEU A 450 -18.76 -34.51 -2.25
C LEU A 450 -17.45 -35.12 -1.77
N ASP A 451 -16.74 -34.50 -0.83
CA ASP A 451 -15.55 -35.05 -0.14
C ASP A 451 -15.80 -36.41 0.52
N GLU A 452 -16.86 -36.51 1.33
CA GLU A 452 -17.12 -37.68 2.17
C GLU A 452 -17.48 -38.93 1.35
N THR A 453 -17.99 -38.71 0.14
CA THR A 453 -18.66 -39.75 -0.67
C THR A 453 -17.90 -40.11 -1.94
N ASN A 454 -16.92 -39.30 -2.34
CA ASN A 454 -16.07 -39.56 -3.48
C ASN A 454 -14.62 -39.89 -3.03
N PRO A 455 -14.19 -41.17 -3.10
CA PRO A 455 -12.83 -41.57 -2.77
C PRO A 455 -11.73 -40.89 -3.61
N ALA A 456 -12.09 -40.34 -4.78
CA ALA A 456 -11.16 -39.56 -5.61
C ALA A 456 -11.01 -38.10 -5.15
N LEU A 457 -11.92 -37.61 -4.29
CA LEU A 457 -11.83 -36.32 -3.59
C LEU A 457 -11.30 -36.48 -2.16
N ALA A 458 -11.42 -37.69 -1.59
CA ALA A 458 -10.77 -38.10 -0.35
C ALA A 458 -9.24 -38.21 -0.56
N LEU A 459 -8.58 -37.06 -0.63
CA LEU A 459 -7.12 -37.02 -0.55
C LEU A 459 -6.74 -37.43 0.87
N THR A 460 -6.01 -38.54 1.00
CA THR A 460 -5.43 -38.92 2.29
C THR A 460 -4.36 -37.89 2.64
N ALA A 461 -4.72 -36.88 3.42
CA ALA A 461 -3.76 -36.16 4.24
C ALA A 461 -2.96 -37.23 5.00
N ALA A 462 -1.63 -37.23 4.83
CA ALA A 462 -0.77 -38.06 5.65
C ALA A 462 -1.15 -37.83 7.13
N GLU A 463 -1.26 -38.91 7.90
CA GLU A 463 -1.73 -38.98 9.29
C GLU A 463 -0.80 -38.25 10.29
N ASP A 464 -0.40 -37.02 10.00
CA ASP A 464 0.43 -36.16 10.85
C ASP A 464 -0.30 -34.85 11.14
N ASP A 465 -0.83 -34.75 12.36
CA ASP A 465 -1.54 -33.59 12.96
C ASP A 465 -0.71 -32.28 12.94
N THR A 466 0.48 -32.28 12.36
CA THR A 466 1.33 -31.09 12.23
C THR A 466 1.39 -30.51 10.82
N PHE A 467 1.07 -31.26 9.74
CA PHE A 467 1.15 -30.77 8.34
C PHE A 467 0.12 -31.42 7.40
N ALA A 468 -1.11 -30.92 7.41
CA ALA A 468 -2.15 -31.29 6.43
C ALA A 468 -2.02 -30.47 5.13
N GLY A 469 -1.02 -30.81 4.30
CA GLY A 469 -0.77 -30.13 3.01
C GLY A 469 -1.58 -30.66 1.82
N ILE A 470 -2.38 -31.71 2.02
CA ILE A 470 -3.35 -32.17 1.03
C ILE A 470 -4.66 -32.47 1.76
N ASN A 471 -5.51 -31.46 1.79
CA ASN A 471 -6.96 -31.47 1.93
C ASN A 471 -7.66 -32.52 2.81
N THR A 472 -8.29 -32.07 3.89
CA THR A 472 -9.27 -32.88 4.64
C THR A 472 -10.70 -32.34 4.59
N SER A 473 -10.99 -31.26 3.86
CA SER A 473 -12.34 -30.70 3.75
C SER A 473 -12.49 -29.83 2.49
N VAL A 474 -12.56 -30.47 1.32
CA VAL A 474 -12.96 -29.85 0.05
C VAL A 474 -14.42 -30.09 -0.17
N ASN A 475 -15.17 -29.10 -0.65
CA ASN A 475 -16.51 -29.34 -1.17
C ASN A 475 -17.43 -30.06 -0.16
N HIS A 476 -17.37 -29.51 1.04
CA HIS A 476 -18.01 -30.01 2.25
C HIS A 476 -19.46 -29.51 2.33
N TYR A 477 -19.71 -28.32 1.78
CA TYR A 477 -21.02 -27.71 1.76
C TYR A 477 -21.79 -28.04 0.48
N TYR A 478 -23.10 -28.27 0.63
CA TYR A 478 -24.02 -28.44 -0.49
C TYR A 478 -25.40 -27.92 -0.12
N ALA A 479 -26.35 -27.94 -1.05
CA ALA A 479 -27.71 -27.49 -0.79
C ALA A 479 -28.76 -28.58 -1.04
N THR A 480 -29.63 -28.82 -0.05
CA THR A 480 -30.88 -29.55 -0.23
C THR A 480 -31.96 -28.62 -0.74
N VAL A 481 -32.57 -28.96 -1.87
CA VAL A 481 -33.64 -28.21 -2.53
C VAL A 481 -34.94 -29.01 -2.49
N ALA A 482 -36.01 -28.39 -2.03
CA ALA A 482 -37.33 -29.04 -1.91
C ALA A 482 -38.04 -29.14 -3.27
N ASP A 483 -38.93 -30.13 -3.40
CA ASP A 483 -39.84 -30.27 -4.55
C ASP A 483 -40.62 -28.98 -4.83
N GLY A 484 -40.73 -28.59 -6.10
CA GLY A 484 -41.42 -27.39 -6.56
C GLY A 484 -40.63 -26.09 -6.38
N THR A 485 -39.38 -26.15 -5.92
CA THR A 485 -38.56 -24.96 -5.70
C THR A 485 -38.01 -24.39 -7.01
N ARG A 486 -38.01 -23.07 -7.10
CA ARG A 486 -37.25 -22.30 -8.09
C ARG A 486 -36.03 -21.66 -7.43
N VAL A 487 -34.86 -21.94 -7.98
CA VAL A 487 -33.56 -21.41 -7.53
C VAL A 487 -32.94 -20.60 -8.67
N THR A 488 -32.32 -19.46 -8.35
CA THR A 488 -31.62 -18.65 -9.36
C THR A 488 -30.28 -18.13 -8.88
N ASN A 489 -29.36 -17.92 -9.82
CA ASN A 489 -28.06 -17.27 -9.61
C ASN A 489 -27.87 -16.19 -10.67
N GLN A 490 -27.59 -14.95 -10.25
CA GLN A 490 -27.49 -13.80 -11.15
C GLN A 490 -26.10 -13.65 -11.78
N GLY A 491 -25.13 -14.44 -11.33
CA GLY A 491 -23.72 -14.29 -11.65
C GLY A 491 -23.06 -13.17 -10.83
N TYR A 492 -21.92 -12.70 -11.30
CA TYR A 492 -21.08 -11.72 -10.60
C TYR A 492 -21.65 -10.30 -10.73
N THR A 493 -22.39 -9.84 -9.70
CA THR A 493 -23.04 -8.52 -9.69
C THR A 493 -23.11 -7.87 -8.32
N SER A 494 -23.12 -6.53 -8.30
CA SER A 494 -23.39 -5.72 -7.11
C SER A 494 -24.79 -5.08 -7.10
N SER A 495 -25.56 -5.21 -8.20
CA SER A 495 -26.83 -4.49 -8.40
C SER A 495 -28.09 -5.32 -8.15
N ASN A 496 -27.97 -6.58 -7.71
CA ASN A 496 -29.07 -7.56 -7.62
C ASN A 496 -29.84 -7.70 -8.95
N SER A 497 -29.16 -7.56 -10.09
CA SER A 497 -29.72 -7.68 -11.45
C SER A 497 -28.98 -8.75 -12.24
N SER A 498 -29.61 -9.27 -13.29
CA SER A 498 -28.98 -10.22 -14.23
C SER A 498 -27.61 -9.74 -14.71
N ALA A 499 -26.60 -10.63 -14.70
CA ALA A 499 -25.21 -10.28 -15.05
C ALA A 499 -24.51 -11.27 -16.00
N MET A 500 -25.13 -12.40 -16.32
CA MET A 500 -24.56 -13.37 -17.26
C MET A 500 -24.78 -12.94 -18.71
N ASN A 501 -23.73 -12.62 -19.46
CA ASN A 501 -23.89 -12.15 -20.85
C ASN A 501 -24.29 -13.29 -21.81
N MET A 502 -25.52 -13.23 -22.33
CA MET A 502 -26.05 -14.16 -23.33
C MET A 502 -25.93 -13.58 -24.73
N GLU A 503 -25.02 -14.15 -25.53
CA GLU A 503 -24.72 -13.72 -26.90
C GLU A 503 -25.62 -14.42 -27.92
N PRO A 504 -25.97 -13.77 -29.05
CA PRO A 504 -26.83 -14.36 -30.07
C PRO A 504 -26.27 -15.67 -30.65
N GLY A 505 -27.01 -16.77 -30.49
CA GLY A 505 -26.64 -18.07 -31.03
C GLY A 505 -25.46 -18.77 -30.34
N ALA A 506 -24.92 -18.19 -29.27
CA ALA A 506 -23.89 -18.84 -28.45
C ALA A 506 -24.45 -20.04 -27.67
N THR A 507 -23.56 -20.95 -27.29
CA THR A 507 -23.89 -22.11 -26.46
C THR A 507 -23.09 -22.08 -25.16
N TYR A 508 -23.68 -22.65 -24.11
CA TYR A 508 -23.14 -22.64 -22.76
C TYR A 508 -23.18 -24.04 -22.17
N ASN A 509 -22.05 -24.52 -21.66
CA ASN A 509 -21.96 -25.79 -20.95
C ASN A 509 -22.45 -25.59 -19.51
N PHE A 510 -23.54 -26.28 -19.17
CA PHE A 510 -24.05 -26.37 -17.81
C PHE A 510 -23.63 -27.69 -17.19
N SER A 511 -23.15 -27.67 -15.95
CA SER A 511 -22.97 -28.88 -15.15
C SER A 511 -23.42 -28.69 -13.71
N ILE A 512 -23.86 -29.78 -13.08
CA ILE A 512 -24.26 -29.81 -11.67
C ILE A 512 -24.00 -31.19 -11.10
N TYR A 513 -23.54 -31.29 -9.86
CA TYR A 513 -23.59 -32.54 -9.11
C TYR A 513 -24.92 -32.62 -8.39
N ALA A 514 -25.64 -33.75 -8.55
CA ALA A 514 -26.95 -33.93 -7.93
C ALA A 514 -27.17 -35.36 -7.40
N LYS A 515 -27.98 -35.47 -6.34
CA LYS A 515 -28.56 -36.74 -5.84
C LYS A 515 -30.03 -36.52 -5.43
N GLY A 516 -30.85 -37.55 -5.58
CA GLY A 516 -32.30 -37.49 -5.39
C GLY A 516 -33.00 -38.34 -6.43
N ASN A 517 -32.92 -39.65 -6.31
CA ASN A 517 -33.36 -40.57 -7.36
C ASN A 517 -34.86 -40.36 -7.73
N GLY A 518 -35.10 -40.13 -9.03
CA GLY A 518 -36.43 -39.87 -9.57
C GLY A 518 -36.83 -38.39 -9.58
N SER A 519 -35.93 -37.48 -9.17
CA SER A 519 -36.11 -36.04 -9.31
C SER A 519 -35.69 -35.53 -10.69
N SER A 520 -36.06 -34.30 -11.02
CA SER A 520 -35.62 -33.61 -12.23
C SER A 520 -35.46 -32.11 -12.01
N ILE A 521 -34.62 -31.50 -12.84
CA ILE A 521 -34.28 -30.07 -12.80
C ILE A 521 -34.49 -29.50 -14.20
N LEU A 522 -35.36 -28.49 -14.33
CA LEU A 522 -35.38 -27.66 -15.53
C LEU A 522 -34.34 -26.56 -15.39
N VAL A 523 -33.49 -26.39 -16.40
CA VAL A 523 -32.42 -25.38 -16.41
C VAL A 523 -32.50 -24.50 -17.65
N TYR A 524 -32.40 -23.19 -17.46
CA TYR A 524 -32.39 -22.17 -18.52
C TYR A 524 -31.88 -20.84 -17.97
N VAL A 525 -31.61 -19.86 -18.84
CA VAL A 525 -31.29 -18.47 -18.45
C VAL A 525 -32.46 -17.56 -18.82
N GLU A 526 -32.80 -16.58 -17.98
CA GLU A 526 -33.81 -15.55 -18.26
C GLU A 526 -33.30 -14.12 -17.97
N ASP A 527 -33.95 -13.10 -18.55
CA ASP A 527 -33.71 -11.70 -18.20
C ASP A 527 -34.49 -11.27 -16.94
N ASP A 528 -34.28 -10.03 -16.48
CA ASP A 528 -34.98 -9.45 -15.33
C ASP A 528 -36.51 -9.32 -15.52
N ASN A 529 -37.03 -9.50 -16.75
CA ASN A 529 -38.46 -9.51 -17.05
C ASN A 529 -39.04 -10.94 -17.10
N GLY A 530 -38.24 -11.97 -16.86
CA GLY A 530 -38.63 -13.38 -16.95
C GLY A 530 -38.69 -13.92 -18.39
N ASN A 531 -38.13 -13.21 -19.38
CA ASN A 531 -38.02 -13.74 -20.74
C ASN A 531 -36.87 -14.74 -20.80
N LYS A 532 -37.16 -15.97 -21.25
CA LYS A 532 -36.12 -16.99 -21.46
C LYS A 532 -35.16 -16.56 -22.56
N LEU A 533 -33.88 -16.45 -22.21
CA LEU A 533 -32.79 -16.10 -23.11
C LEU A 533 -32.15 -17.33 -23.76
N THR A 534 -32.33 -18.52 -23.17
CA THR A 534 -31.88 -19.80 -23.74
C THR A 534 -33.05 -20.74 -24.00
N ASP A 535 -32.78 -21.87 -24.66
CA ASP A 535 -33.65 -23.03 -24.56
C ASP A 535 -33.70 -23.57 -23.11
N THR A 536 -34.64 -24.47 -22.85
CA THR A 536 -34.79 -25.11 -21.54
C THR A 536 -34.39 -26.56 -21.65
N GLN A 537 -33.44 -26.97 -20.81
CA GLN A 537 -32.99 -28.36 -20.70
C GLN A 537 -33.60 -29.01 -19.47
N THR A 538 -33.79 -30.34 -19.52
CA THR A 538 -34.27 -31.14 -18.38
C THR A 538 -33.19 -32.11 -17.96
N ILE A 539 -32.70 -31.97 -16.75
CA ILE A 539 -31.77 -32.90 -16.10
C ILE A 539 -32.61 -33.90 -15.30
N ASN A 540 -32.43 -35.20 -15.52
CA ASN A 540 -33.07 -36.24 -14.71
C ASN A 540 -32.05 -36.81 -13.74
N VAL A 541 -32.36 -36.79 -12.44
CA VAL A 541 -31.48 -37.30 -11.38
C VAL A 541 -31.89 -38.74 -11.08
N GLY A 542 -31.05 -39.69 -11.47
CA GLY A 542 -31.35 -41.14 -11.40
C GLY A 542 -30.68 -41.88 -10.24
N SER A 543 -30.08 -41.16 -9.29
CA SER A 543 -29.21 -41.73 -8.26
C SER A 543 -29.43 -41.03 -6.91
N ASP A 544 -29.32 -41.80 -5.82
CA ASP A 544 -29.22 -41.27 -4.46
C ASP A 544 -27.76 -41.03 -4.04
N GLU A 545 -26.81 -41.35 -4.93
CA GLU A 545 -25.39 -41.00 -4.84
C GLU A 545 -25.07 -39.82 -5.76
N TRP A 546 -24.11 -38.98 -5.35
CA TRP A 546 -23.68 -37.82 -6.13
C TRP A 546 -23.29 -38.19 -7.56
N THR A 547 -23.92 -37.54 -8.53
CA THR A 547 -23.66 -37.76 -9.95
C THR A 547 -23.52 -36.41 -10.65
N LYS A 548 -22.46 -36.25 -11.46
CA LYS A 548 -22.33 -35.10 -12.35
C LYS A 548 -23.34 -35.23 -13.50
N CYS A 549 -24.19 -34.22 -13.64
CA CYS A 549 -25.15 -34.07 -14.72
C CYS A 549 -24.74 -32.87 -15.59
N GLU A 550 -24.90 -33.01 -16.90
CA GLU A 550 -24.45 -32.01 -17.87
C GLU A 550 -25.52 -31.73 -18.92
N ALA A 551 -25.58 -30.49 -19.40
CA ALA A 551 -26.41 -30.07 -20.52
C ALA A 551 -25.76 -28.90 -21.27
N VAL A 552 -26.24 -28.65 -22.48
CA VAL A 552 -25.86 -27.47 -23.27
C VAL A 552 -27.07 -26.56 -23.41
N LEU A 553 -26.94 -25.31 -22.99
CA LEU A 553 -27.93 -24.26 -23.24
C LEU A 553 -27.58 -23.53 -24.53
N SER A 554 -28.58 -23.32 -25.39
CA SER A 554 -28.45 -22.54 -26.63
C SER A 554 -29.14 -21.19 -26.46
N SER A 555 -28.41 -20.11 -26.71
CA SER A 555 -28.95 -18.75 -26.66
C SER A 555 -29.92 -18.49 -27.81
N ASN A 556 -31.07 -17.93 -27.46
CA ASN A 556 -32.12 -17.50 -28.38
C ASN A 556 -32.19 -15.96 -28.50
N THR A 557 -31.17 -15.24 -28.04
CA THR A 557 -31.15 -13.77 -28.05
C THR A 557 -30.88 -13.21 -29.45
N GLU A 558 -31.42 -12.02 -29.74
CA GLU A 558 -31.14 -11.29 -31.00
C GLU A 558 -29.95 -10.32 -30.87
N LYS A 559 -29.53 -10.04 -29.63
CA LYS A 559 -28.40 -9.20 -29.24
C LYS A 559 -27.90 -9.62 -27.86
N ASP A 560 -26.70 -9.19 -27.50
CA ASP A 560 -26.14 -9.35 -26.16
C ASP A 560 -27.15 -8.90 -25.10
N THR A 561 -27.47 -9.80 -24.19
CA THR A 561 -28.49 -9.59 -23.16
C THR A 561 -28.02 -10.22 -21.85
N LEU A 562 -28.07 -9.48 -20.75
CA LEU A 562 -27.72 -10.00 -19.44
C LEU A 562 -28.84 -10.89 -18.90
N GLY A 563 -28.45 -12.04 -18.36
CA GLY A 563 -29.35 -13.04 -17.83
C GLY A 563 -29.01 -13.54 -16.43
N THR A 564 -29.93 -14.32 -15.89
CA THR A 564 -29.88 -15.01 -14.61
C THR A 564 -30.10 -16.50 -14.87
N LEU A 565 -29.23 -17.36 -14.33
CA LEU A 565 -29.42 -18.81 -14.36
C LEU A 565 -30.62 -19.19 -13.50
N VAL A 566 -31.50 -20.03 -14.05
CA VAL A 566 -32.71 -20.53 -13.37
C VAL A 566 -32.70 -22.05 -13.36
N MET A 567 -33.02 -22.60 -12.18
CA MET A 567 -33.27 -24.02 -11.97
C MET A 567 -34.62 -24.23 -11.29
N GLU A 568 -35.49 -25.06 -11.88
CA GLU A 568 -36.79 -25.44 -11.30
C GLU A 568 -36.81 -26.93 -10.99
N PHE A 569 -37.09 -27.27 -9.74
CA PHE A 569 -36.93 -28.62 -9.20
C PHE A 569 -38.27 -29.36 -9.10
N THR A 570 -38.28 -30.61 -9.54
CA THR A 570 -39.35 -31.58 -9.28
C THR A 570 -38.76 -32.75 -8.50
N GLY A 571 -39.29 -33.02 -7.31
CA GLY A 571 -38.70 -33.92 -6.32
C GLY A 571 -37.62 -33.23 -5.46
N ASN A 572 -37.44 -33.72 -4.23
CA ASN A 572 -36.37 -33.25 -3.35
C ASN A 572 -35.01 -33.67 -3.93
N THR A 573 -34.08 -32.73 -4.03
CA THR A 573 -32.78 -32.92 -4.68
C THR A 573 -31.69 -32.24 -3.88
N ASP A 574 -30.58 -32.90 -3.64
CA ASP A 574 -29.36 -32.26 -3.16
C ASP A 574 -28.48 -31.87 -4.35
N ILE A 575 -27.92 -30.67 -4.33
CA ILE A 575 -27.09 -30.11 -5.41
C ILE A 575 -25.77 -29.54 -4.91
N ASP A 576 -24.77 -29.62 -5.77
CA ASP A 576 -23.42 -29.10 -5.56
C ASP A 576 -22.73 -28.76 -6.90
N MET A 577 -21.63 -28.00 -6.88
CA MET A 577 -20.78 -27.69 -8.03
C MET A 577 -21.56 -27.27 -9.29
N VAL A 578 -22.43 -26.27 -9.14
CA VAL A 578 -23.24 -25.73 -10.24
C VAL A 578 -22.40 -24.80 -11.10
N SER A 579 -22.19 -25.13 -12.37
CA SER A 579 -21.35 -24.35 -13.28
C SER A 579 -22.10 -24.01 -14.56
N LEU A 580 -21.85 -22.81 -15.09
CA LEU A 580 -22.28 -22.40 -16.42
C LEU A 580 -21.13 -21.64 -17.08
N MET A 581 -20.58 -22.20 -18.16
CA MET A 581 -19.49 -21.58 -18.92
C MET A 581 -19.86 -21.42 -20.40
N PRO A 582 -19.47 -20.32 -21.06
CA PRO A 582 -19.51 -20.25 -22.51
C PRO A 582 -18.71 -21.39 -23.15
N VAL A 583 -19.24 -22.00 -24.21
CA VAL A 583 -18.49 -23.02 -24.98
C VAL A 583 -17.30 -22.37 -25.70
N GLN A 584 -17.54 -21.22 -26.32
CA GLN A 584 -16.51 -20.41 -26.98
C GLN A 584 -15.78 -19.58 -25.92
N THR A 585 -14.66 -20.10 -25.48
CA THR A 585 -13.69 -19.45 -24.58
C THR A 585 -12.33 -19.45 -25.27
N TRP A 586 -11.36 -18.74 -24.71
CA TRP A 586 -9.99 -18.70 -25.21
C TRP A 586 -9.46 -20.12 -25.48
N GLY A 587 -8.93 -20.33 -26.69
CA GLY A 587 -8.43 -21.63 -27.13
C GLY A 587 -9.50 -22.61 -27.64
N TYR A 588 -10.79 -22.24 -27.68
CA TYR A 588 -11.84 -23.07 -28.30
C TYR A 588 -11.50 -23.43 -29.76
N SER A 589 -10.94 -22.47 -30.48
CA SER A 589 -10.26 -22.65 -31.76
C SER A 589 -8.84 -22.09 -31.68
N ASP A 590 -8.03 -22.37 -32.70
CA ASP A 590 -6.73 -21.73 -32.92
C ASP A 590 -6.81 -20.22 -32.70
N GLN A 591 -5.86 -19.67 -31.94
CA GLN A 591 -5.80 -18.26 -31.57
C GLN A 591 -4.64 -17.59 -32.29
N GLU A 592 -4.93 -16.51 -33.02
CA GLU A 592 -3.87 -15.72 -33.64
C GLU A 592 -2.97 -15.12 -32.56
N GLY A 593 -1.66 -15.37 -32.67
CA GLY A 593 -0.66 -14.92 -31.69
C GLY A 593 -0.43 -15.87 -30.51
N SER A 594 -1.10 -17.03 -30.47
CA SER A 594 -0.87 -18.05 -29.44
C SER A 594 -0.94 -19.47 -30.01
N GLU A 595 0.22 -20.13 -30.12
CA GLU A 595 0.31 -21.48 -30.68
C GLU A 595 -0.18 -22.56 -29.70
N SER A 596 -0.08 -22.31 -28.38
CA SER A 596 -0.43 -23.26 -27.33
C SER A 596 -1.90 -23.22 -26.91
N ALA A 597 -2.63 -22.12 -27.22
CA ALA A 597 -3.97 -21.88 -26.67
C ALA A 597 -4.95 -23.03 -26.94
N HIS A 598 -5.01 -23.53 -28.18
CA HIS A 598 -5.94 -24.60 -28.52
C HIS A 598 -5.58 -25.92 -27.83
N SER A 599 -4.30 -26.29 -27.81
CA SER A 599 -3.85 -27.48 -27.10
C SER A 599 -4.07 -27.40 -25.59
N ASN A 600 -3.84 -26.22 -24.99
CA ASN A 600 -4.08 -26.00 -23.57
C ASN A 600 -5.57 -26.12 -23.22
N TYR A 601 -6.45 -25.58 -24.06
CA TYR A 601 -7.90 -25.72 -23.95
C TYR A 601 -8.37 -27.19 -24.03
N GLU A 602 -7.83 -27.97 -24.98
CA GLU A 602 -8.19 -29.39 -25.16
C GLU A 602 -7.67 -30.27 -24.02
N ALA A 603 -6.44 -30.02 -23.56
CA ALA A 603 -5.76 -30.84 -22.57
C ALA A 603 -6.24 -30.59 -21.14
N ASN A 604 -6.62 -29.35 -20.81
CA ASN A 604 -7.13 -28.98 -19.50
C ASN A 604 -8.60 -28.53 -19.60
N SER A 605 -9.53 -29.38 -19.17
CA SER A 605 -10.96 -29.09 -19.20
C SER A 605 -11.39 -27.91 -18.31
N ASN A 606 -10.56 -27.53 -17.35
CA ASN A 606 -10.78 -26.40 -16.45
C ASN A 606 -10.18 -25.10 -17.01
N TYR A 607 -9.30 -25.16 -18.02
CA TYR A 607 -8.71 -23.98 -18.66
C TYR A 607 -9.73 -23.29 -19.58
N ARG A 608 -10.60 -22.48 -18.97
CA ARG A 608 -11.68 -21.76 -19.65
C ARG A 608 -11.55 -20.28 -19.32
N LEU A 609 -10.83 -19.55 -20.18
CA LEU A 609 -10.60 -18.12 -20.03
C LEU A 609 -11.47 -17.32 -21.00
N ARG A 610 -11.85 -16.10 -20.59
CA ARG A 610 -12.56 -15.16 -21.45
C ARG A 610 -11.67 -14.69 -22.59
N GLU A 611 -12.14 -14.90 -23.81
CA GLU A 611 -11.39 -14.60 -25.03
C GLU A 611 -11.10 -13.11 -25.20
N ASP A 612 -12.07 -12.24 -24.88
CA ASP A 612 -11.93 -10.78 -24.98
C ASP A 612 -10.80 -10.24 -24.08
N LEU A 613 -10.71 -10.75 -22.86
CA LEU A 613 -9.67 -10.37 -21.90
C LEU A 613 -8.31 -10.96 -22.26
N MET A 614 -8.24 -12.24 -22.66
CA MET A 614 -6.98 -12.83 -23.13
C MET A 614 -6.43 -12.11 -24.36
N GLN A 615 -7.28 -11.76 -25.33
CA GLN A 615 -6.90 -10.96 -26.49
C GLN A 615 -6.39 -9.57 -26.10
N ALA A 616 -6.98 -8.93 -25.08
CA ALA A 616 -6.50 -7.65 -24.58
C ALA A 616 -5.11 -7.77 -23.93
N LEU A 617 -4.89 -8.82 -23.13
CA LEU A 617 -3.58 -9.09 -22.51
C LEU A 617 -2.51 -9.43 -23.55
N LEU A 618 -2.83 -10.27 -24.53
CA LEU A 618 -1.90 -10.64 -25.60
C LEU A 618 -1.44 -9.40 -26.40
N LYS A 619 -2.34 -8.45 -26.67
CA LYS A 619 -2.02 -7.19 -27.36
C LYS A 619 -1.05 -6.29 -26.60
N THR A 620 -0.85 -6.51 -25.30
CA THR A 620 0.18 -5.80 -24.54
C THR A 620 1.59 -6.32 -24.83
N ASN A 621 1.71 -7.44 -25.54
CA ASN A 621 2.95 -8.14 -25.89
C ASN A 621 3.88 -8.33 -24.65
N PRO A 622 3.37 -8.99 -23.59
CA PRO A 622 4.11 -9.10 -22.34
C PRO A 622 5.23 -10.12 -22.44
N SER A 623 6.37 -9.82 -21.83
CA SER A 623 7.53 -10.72 -21.77
C SER A 623 7.54 -11.65 -20.55
N PHE A 624 6.78 -11.32 -19.51
CA PHE A 624 6.60 -12.16 -18.33
C PHE A 624 5.19 -12.01 -17.75
N LEU A 625 4.74 -13.02 -17.00
CA LEU A 625 3.50 -13.00 -16.22
C LEU A 625 3.82 -13.32 -14.75
N ARG A 626 3.65 -12.33 -13.86
CA ARG A 626 3.76 -12.51 -12.40
C ARG A 626 2.39 -12.91 -11.82
N PHE A 627 2.30 -14.09 -11.20
CA PHE A 627 1.04 -14.68 -10.69
C PHE A 627 1.26 -15.56 -9.44
N PRO A 628 0.22 -15.97 -8.70
CA PRO A 628 -1.09 -15.32 -8.63
C PRO A 628 -0.98 -13.95 -7.96
N GLY A 629 0.24 -13.48 -7.66
CA GLY A 629 0.58 -12.09 -7.41
C GLY A 629 0.02 -11.49 -6.13
N GLY A 630 0.72 -10.48 -5.62
CA GLY A 630 0.20 -9.56 -4.61
C GLY A 630 -0.10 -10.19 -3.26
N CYS A 631 -0.96 -9.50 -2.52
CA CYS A 631 -1.32 -9.86 -1.16
C CYS A 631 -1.98 -11.25 -1.05
N ILE A 632 -2.65 -11.74 -2.10
CA ILE A 632 -3.35 -13.04 -2.03
C ILE A 632 -2.37 -14.21 -1.87
N SER A 633 -1.14 -14.07 -2.36
CA SER A 633 -0.10 -15.10 -2.22
C SER A 633 0.34 -15.34 -0.78
N GLU A 634 0.13 -14.37 0.11
CA GLU A 634 0.55 -14.41 1.51
C GLU A 634 -0.62 -14.48 2.49
N GLY A 635 -1.85 -14.43 2.00
CA GLY A 635 -3.03 -14.36 2.85
C GLY A 635 -3.01 -13.13 3.76
N SER A 636 -3.74 -13.21 4.87
CA SER A 636 -3.83 -12.15 5.89
C SER A 636 -3.47 -12.73 7.27
N TYR A 637 -3.95 -12.16 8.37
CA TYR A 637 -3.73 -12.57 9.78
C TYR A 637 -3.68 -14.09 10.13
N THR A 638 -4.13 -14.99 9.25
CA THR A 638 -4.15 -16.45 9.45
C THR A 638 -3.49 -17.15 8.28
N TRP A 639 -2.81 -18.27 8.54
CA TRP A 639 -2.21 -19.10 7.48
C TRP A 639 -3.24 -19.80 6.57
N ASP A 640 -4.49 -19.90 7.02
CA ASP A 640 -5.56 -20.64 6.32
C ASP A 640 -5.92 -20.06 4.93
N ASN A 641 -5.74 -18.75 4.71
CA ASN A 641 -5.97 -18.13 3.38
C ASN A 641 -4.72 -17.83 2.58
N VAL A 642 -3.57 -18.36 2.97
CA VAL A 642 -2.42 -18.32 2.08
C VAL A 642 -2.78 -19.07 0.80
N TYR A 643 -2.53 -18.45 -0.35
CA TYR A 643 -2.73 -19.13 -1.64
C TYR A 643 -1.71 -20.26 -1.77
N ASP A 644 -2.17 -21.49 -1.60
CA ASP A 644 -1.36 -22.68 -1.77
C ASP A 644 -1.56 -23.30 -3.15
N TRP A 645 -0.49 -23.38 -3.94
CA TRP A 645 -0.57 -23.88 -5.31
C TRP A 645 -1.08 -25.33 -5.38
N LYS A 646 -0.76 -26.16 -4.38
CA LYS A 646 -1.21 -27.57 -4.34
C LYS A 646 -2.72 -27.70 -4.18
N LYS A 647 -3.37 -26.71 -3.57
CA LYS A 647 -4.83 -26.62 -3.43
C LYS A 647 -5.52 -26.06 -4.68
N SER A 648 -4.73 -25.60 -5.66
CA SER A 648 -5.22 -24.97 -6.90
C SER A 648 -5.10 -25.86 -8.14
N VAL A 649 -4.68 -27.12 -7.99
CA VAL A 649 -4.52 -28.09 -9.08
C VAL A 649 -5.47 -29.27 -8.91
N GLY A 650 -5.71 -30.02 -9.97
CA GLY A 650 -6.75 -31.07 -9.99
C GLY A 650 -8.04 -30.60 -10.65
N THR A 651 -9.08 -31.44 -10.61
CA THR A 651 -10.41 -31.07 -11.12
C THR A 651 -11.03 -29.98 -10.25
N ALA A 652 -11.96 -29.20 -10.79
CA ALA A 652 -12.54 -28.06 -10.08
C ALA A 652 -13.14 -28.44 -8.72
N GLU A 653 -13.82 -29.60 -8.66
CA GLU A 653 -14.44 -30.14 -7.46
C GLU A 653 -13.44 -30.69 -6.42
N GLN A 654 -12.14 -30.76 -6.75
CA GLN A 654 -11.04 -31.13 -5.84
C GLN A 654 -10.37 -29.91 -5.19
N ARG A 655 -10.73 -28.69 -5.59
CA ARG A 655 -10.06 -27.46 -5.16
C ARG A 655 -10.78 -26.88 -3.96
N GLU A 656 -10.00 -26.46 -2.97
CA GLU A 656 -10.51 -25.78 -1.78
C GLU A 656 -10.77 -24.32 -2.14
N GLU A 657 -12.03 -23.89 -2.14
CA GLU A 657 -12.32 -22.46 -2.31
C GLU A 657 -11.67 -21.69 -1.16
N ASN A 658 -10.98 -20.60 -1.50
CA ASN A 658 -10.19 -19.84 -0.55
C ASN A 658 -10.70 -18.40 -0.48
N TYR A 659 -10.86 -17.83 0.71
CA TYR A 659 -11.23 -16.44 0.84
C TYR A 659 -10.02 -15.54 0.58
N ASN A 660 -10.16 -14.56 -0.31
CA ASN A 660 -9.06 -13.65 -0.60
C ASN A 660 -8.97 -12.50 0.41
N VAL A 661 -7.91 -11.71 0.27
CA VAL A 661 -7.65 -10.52 1.08
C VAL A 661 -8.39 -9.26 0.59
N TRP A 662 -9.22 -9.41 -0.44
CA TRP A 662 -9.95 -8.33 -1.12
C TRP A 662 -11.47 -8.39 -0.91
N GLY A 663 -11.93 -9.24 0.01
CA GLY A 663 -13.32 -9.25 0.49
C GLY A 663 -14.26 -10.18 -0.26
N TYR A 664 -13.75 -11.15 -1.04
CA TYR A 664 -14.55 -12.17 -1.72
C TYR A 664 -13.86 -13.55 -1.72
N ALA A 665 -14.59 -14.58 -2.12
CA ALA A 665 -14.06 -15.94 -2.25
C ALA A 665 -13.46 -16.18 -3.64
N MET A 666 -12.33 -16.89 -3.67
CA MET A 666 -11.70 -17.46 -4.87
C MET A 666 -12.14 -18.91 -5.00
N THR A 667 -12.69 -19.27 -6.14
CA THR A 667 -13.08 -20.66 -6.45
C THR A 667 -11.87 -21.55 -6.68
N MET A 668 -10.68 -20.93 -6.81
CA MET A 668 -9.44 -21.56 -7.25
C MET A 668 -9.57 -22.22 -8.64
N GLY A 669 -10.60 -21.86 -9.41
CA GLY A 669 -10.78 -22.31 -10.79
C GLY A 669 -9.67 -21.83 -11.70
N LEU A 670 -9.19 -20.59 -11.52
CA LEU A 670 -7.93 -20.14 -12.10
C LEU A 670 -6.78 -20.46 -11.13
N GLY A 671 -6.21 -21.66 -11.28
CA GLY A 671 -5.14 -22.19 -10.46
C GLY A 671 -3.75 -22.06 -11.09
N TYR A 672 -2.73 -22.62 -10.42
CA TYR A 672 -1.35 -22.50 -10.89
C TYR A 672 -1.11 -23.14 -12.26
N LEU A 673 -1.72 -24.29 -12.54
CA LEU A 673 -1.62 -24.92 -13.87
C LEU A 673 -2.19 -23.98 -14.94
N GLU A 674 -3.36 -23.41 -14.68
CA GLU A 674 -4.00 -22.48 -15.61
C GLU A 674 -3.18 -21.19 -15.77
N TYR A 675 -2.54 -20.66 -14.73
CA TYR A 675 -1.65 -19.51 -14.86
C TYR A 675 -0.37 -19.82 -15.66
N PHE A 676 0.20 -21.01 -15.50
CA PHE A 676 1.34 -21.43 -16.33
C PHE A 676 0.93 -21.55 -17.81
N GLN A 677 -0.20 -22.18 -18.10
CA GLN A 677 -0.75 -22.27 -19.46
C GLN A 677 -1.07 -20.88 -20.03
N MET A 678 -1.58 -19.96 -19.19
CA MET A 678 -1.78 -18.56 -19.57
C MET A 678 -0.48 -17.84 -19.90
N ALA A 679 0.61 -18.09 -19.17
CA ALA A 679 1.92 -17.54 -19.50
C ALA A 679 2.42 -18.07 -20.86
N GLU A 680 2.30 -19.38 -21.11
CA GLU A 680 2.64 -19.99 -22.40
C GLU A 680 1.83 -19.38 -23.55
N ASP A 681 0.52 -19.25 -23.36
CA ASP A 681 -0.40 -18.71 -24.36
C ASP A 681 -0.10 -17.25 -24.71
N LEU A 682 0.42 -16.47 -23.74
CA LEU A 682 0.85 -15.09 -23.94
C LEU A 682 2.27 -14.98 -24.51
N GLY A 683 3.00 -16.10 -24.66
CA GLY A 683 4.42 -16.10 -25.04
C GLY A 683 5.31 -15.47 -23.97
N ALA A 684 4.89 -15.50 -22.70
CA ALA A 684 5.50 -14.81 -21.58
C ALA A 684 6.22 -15.78 -20.63
N GLU A 685 7.34 -15.37 -20.06
CA GLU A 685 8.02 -16.15 -19.02
C GLU A 685 7.16 -16.18 -17.72
N PRO A 686 6.92 -17.36 -17.12
CA PRO A 686 6.16 -17.43 -15.88
C PRO A 686 6.99 -16.93 -14.69
N LEU A 687 6.38 -16.09 -13.84
CA LEU A 687 6.92 -15.61 -12.56
C LEU A 687 5.91 -15.93 -11.42
N PRO A 688 5.81 -17.19 -10.99
CA PRO A 688 4.98 -17.58 -9.87
C PRO A 688 5.50 -16.98 -8.54
N VAL A 689 4.58 -16.63 -7.64
CA VAL A 689 4.84 -16.00 -6.33
C VAL A 689 4.12 -16.78 -5.24
N MET A 690 4.85 -17.19 -4.20
CA MET A 690 4.27 -17.88 -3.04
C MET A 690 4.70 -17.22 -1.74
N ALA A 691 3.91 -17.40 -0.68
CA ALA A 691 4.29 -17.00 0.67
C ALA A 691 5.63 -17.64 1.06
N CYS A 692 6.54 -16.82 1.60
CA CYS A 692 7.83 -17.27 2.09
C CYS A 692 7.85 -17.50 3.61
N GLY A 693 6.73 -18.00 4.15
CA GLY A 693 6.53 -18.10 5.59
C GLY A 693 6.36 -16.74 6.26
N VAL A 694 5.82 -15.75 5.54
CA VAL A 694 5.43 -14.44 6.06
C VAL A 694 4.01 -14.16 5.53
N LEU A 695 3.14 -13.68 6.40
CA LEU A 695 1.80 -13.20 6.03
C LEU A 695 1.90 -11.75 5.57
N CYS A 696 0.95 -11.26 4.78
CA CYS A 696 0.97 -9.88 4.30
C CYS A 696 1.10 -8.89 5.48
N GLN A 697 2.23 -8.21 5.61
CA GLN A 697 2.56 -7.42 6.80
C GLN A 697 1.64 -6.19 6.96
N ALA A 698 1.25 -5.58 5.83
CA ALA A 698 0.28 -4.48 5.81
C ALA A 698 -1.11 -4.88 6.32
N ARG A 699 -1.42 -6.19 6.30
CA ARG A 699 -2.73 -6.76 6.64
C ARG A 699 -2.67 -7.75 7.78
N SER A 700 -1.57 -7.84 8.51
CA SER A 700 -1.44 -8.82 9.60
C SER A 700 -0.95 -8.20 10.90
N ASP A 701 -0.83 -6.87 10.94
CA ASP A 701 -0.35 -6.09 12.09
C ASP A 701 0.96 -6.65 12.67
N GLY A 702 1.92 -6.93 11.77
CA GLY A 702 3.23 -7.49 12.15
C GLY A 702 3.18 -8.94 12.62
N ALA A 703 2.30 -9.77 12.06
CA ALA A 703 2.25 -11.19 12.40
C ALA A 703 3.62 -11.86 12.25
N ASN A 704 3.97 -12.68 13.26
CA ASN A 704 5.24 -13.39 13.27
C ASN A 704 5.39 -14.28 12.04
N ALA A 705 6.59 -14.27 11.47
CA ALA A 705 6.97 -15.22 10.43
C ALA A 705 6.80 -16.67 10.92
N ALA A 706 6.55 -17.57 9.98
CA ALA A 706 6.49 -19.00 10.19
C ALA A 706 7.76 -19.50 10.90
N GLY A 707 7.57 -20.30 11.95
CA GLY A 707 8.65 -20.93 12.70
C GLY A 707 8.56 -22.46 12.63
N GLY A 708 9.70 -23.13 12.83
CA GLY A 708 9.76 -24.59 12.91
C GLY A 708 9.22 -25.26 11.65
N ALA A 709 8.37 -26.27 11.84
CA ALA A 709 7.87 -27.10 10.77
C ALA A 709 7.01 -26.33 9.73
N LEU A 710 6.43 -25.18 10.10
CA LEU A 710 5.70 -24.32 9.14
C LEU A 710 6.64 -23.62 8.16
N MET A 711 7.84 -23.24 8.61
CA MET A 711 8.88 -22.76 7.69
C MET A 711 9.36 -23.89 6.78
N ASP A 712 9.55 -25.10 7.32
CA ASP A 712 9.95 -26.27 6.54
C ASP A 712 8.93 -26.61 5.44
N TYR A 713 7.64 -26.43 5.73
CA TYR A 713 6.56 -26.57 4.76
C TYR A 713 6.68 -25.59 3.60
N TYR A 714 6.84 -24.29 3.86
CA TYR A 714 6.96 -23.31 2.78
C TYR A 714 8.21 -23.55 1.94
N ILE A 715 9.34 -23.91 2.58
CA ILE A 715 10.57 -24.31 1.86
C ILE A 715 10.30 -25.51 0.95
N GLN A 716 9.59 -26.52 1.44
CA GLN A 716 9.24 -27.69 0.63
C GLN A 716 8.26 -27.31 -0.47
N ASN A 717 7.30 -26.41 -0.21
CA ASN A 717 6.32 -25.97 -1.20
C ASN A 717 6.98 -25.28 -2.40
N PHE A 718 8.04 -24.48 -2.17
CA PHE A 718 8.87 -23.93 -3.24
C PHE A 718 9.59 -25.00 -4.06
N LYS A 719 10.17 -26.02 -3.42
CA LYS A 719 10.85 -27.11 -4.12
C LYS A 719 9.87 -27.93 -4.97
N ASP A 720 8.69 -28.19 -4.41
CA ASP A 720 7.64 -28.95 -5.06
C ASP A 720 7.10 -28.21 -6.29
N LEU A 721 6.92 -26.88 -6.21
CA LEU A 721 6.54 -26.07 -7.38
C LEU A 721 7.63 -26.08 -8.46
N ILE A 722 8.90 -25.98 -8.08
CA ILE A 722 10.02 -26.06 -9.03
C ILE A 722 10.01 -27.42 -9.73
N GLU A 723 9.77 -28.51 -9.00
CA GLU A 723 9.64 -29.85 -9.59
C GLU A 723 8.38 -29.96 -10.46
N PHE A 724 7.25 -29.39 -10.04
CA PHE A 724 6.04 -29.33 -10.85
C PHE A 724 6.29 -28.62 -12.18
N ALA A 725 7.04 -27.52 -12.18
CA ALA A 725 7.30 -26.74 -13.39
C ALA A 725 8.38 -27.33 -14.30
N ASN A 726 9.44 -27.92 -13.71
CA ASN A 726 10.66 -28.31 -14.45
C ASN A 726 10.97 -29.80 -14.43
N GLY A 727 10.35 -30.58 -13.55
CA GLY A 727 10.57 -32.02 -13.42
C GLY A 727 10.05 -32.82 -14.61
N ASP A 728 10.68 -33.97 -14.87
CA ASP A 728 10.19 -34.94 -15.85
C ASP A 728 9.06 -35.81 -15.28
N GLU A 729 8.38 -36.60 -16.12
CA GLU A 729 7.26 -37.45 -15.70
C GLU A 729 7.63 -38.55 -14.68
N SER A 730 8.92 -38.76 -14.38
CA SER A 730 9.37 -39.72 -13.38
C SER A 730 9.44 -39.14 -11.96
N THR A 731 9.43 -37.81 -11.83
CA THR A 731 9.34 -37.12 -10.53
C THR A 731 7.90 -37.04 -10.06
N GLU A 732 7.68 -36.77 -8.77
CA GLU A 732 6.34 -36.78 -8.17
C GLU A 732 5.47 -35.68 -8.79
N TYR A 733 5.96 -34.44 -8.79
CA TYR A 733 5.18 -33.31 -9.29
C TYR A 733 5.27 -33.13 -10.80
N GLY A 734 6.33 -33.63 -11.46
CA GLY A 734 6.38 -33.70 -12.93
C GLY A 734 5.36 -34.70 -13.48
N LYS A 735 5.18 -35.84 -12.79
CA LYS A 735 4.08 -36.79 -13.09
C LYS A 735 2.71 -36.17 -12.86
N LEU A 736 2.52 -35.40 -11.79
CA LEU A 736 1.26 -34.70 -11.54
C LEU A 736 0.93 -33.73 -12.68
N ARG A 737 1.89 -32.89 -13.09
CA ARG A 737 1.74 -31.97 -14.24
C ARG A 737 1.29 -32.72 -15.50
N ALA A 738 1.96 -33.83 -15.81
CA ALA A 738 1.61 -34.67 -16.95
C ALA A 738 0.20 -35.29 -16.86
N GLN A 739 -0.20 -35.75 -15.67
CA GLN A 739 -1.55 -36.29 -15.44
C GLN A 739 -2.64 -35.24 -15.59
N LEU A 740 -2.31 -33.96 -15.35
CA LEU A 740 -3.22 -32.83 -15.53
C LEU A 740 -3.25 -32.28 -16.97
N GLY A 741 -2.63 -32.99 -17.92
CA GLY A 741 -2.70 -32.68 -19.34
C GLY A 741 -1.49 -31.91 -19.89
N HIS A 742 -0.45 -31.66 -19.09
CA HIS A 742 0.72 -30.92 -19.53
C HIS A 742 2.04 -31.68 -19.24
N PRO A 743 2.43 -32.64 -20.09
CA PRO A 743 3.62 -33.48 -19.85
C PRO A 743 4.94 -32.72 -20.02
N GLU A 744 4.98 -31.70 -20.86
CA GLU A 744 6.20 -30.93 -21.14
C GLU A 744 6.53 -29.98 -19.97
N PRO A 745 7.80 -29.72 -19.63
CA PRO A 745 8.15 -28.74 -18.61
C PRO A 745 7.85 -27.30 -19.06
N PHE A 746 7.40 -26.45 -18.13
CA PHE A 746 7.19 -25.00 -18.36
C PHE A 746 8.51 -24.21 -18.46
N ASN A 747 9.65 -24.83 -18.15
CA ASN A 747 10.99 -24.20 -18.20
C ASN A 747 11.08 -22.94 -17.31
N LEU A 748 10.60 -23.03 -16.08
CA LEU A 748 10.60 -21.97 -15.09
C LEU A 748 12.01 -21.44 -14.79
N LYS A 749 12.21 -20.13 -14.98
CA LYS A 749 13.49 -19.43 -14.73
C LYS A 749 13.44 -18.48 -13.53
N TYR A 750 12.26 -17.96 -13.20
CA TYR A 750 12.08 -16.94 -12.17
C TYR A 750 11.05 -17.38 -11.13
N LEU A 751 11.20 -16.92 -9.90
CA LEU A 751 10.35 -17.31 -8.78
C LEU A 751 10.29 -16.15 -7.78
N GLY A 752 9.08 -15.74 -7.41
CA GLY A 752 8.85 -14.75 -6.36
C GLY A 752 8.84 -15.42 -4.99
N VAL A 753 9.75 -15.00 -4.12
CA VAL A 753 9.85 -15.48 -2.74
C VAL A 753 9.20 -14.45 -1.82
N GLY A 754 7.91 -14.63 -1.53
CA GLY A 754 7.08 -13.65 -0.83
C GLY A 754 6.65 -12.45 -1.68
N ASN A 755 5.96 -11.52 -1.04
CA ASN A 755 5.43 -10.30 -1.62
C ASN A 755 5.53 -9.13 -0.61
N GLU A 756 6.25 -8.07 -0.94
CA GLU A 756 6.26 -6.82 -0.13
C GLU A 756 6.65 -7.00 1.35
N ASN A 757 7.58 -7.93 1.62
CA ASN A 757 8.09 -8.23 2.97
C ASN A 757 9.25 -7.34 3.44
#